data_AF-A0A933LDB9-F1
#
_entry.id   AF-A0A933LDB9-F1
#
_cell.length_a   1.000
_cell.length_b   1.000
_cell.length_c   1.000
_cell.angle_alpha   90.00
_cell.angle_beta   90.00
_cell.angle_gamma   90.00
#
_symmetry.space_group_name_H-M   'P 1'
#
loop_
_entity.id
_entity.type
_entity.pdbx_description
1 polymer ?
#
loop_
_entity_poly.entity_id
_entity_poly.type
_entity_poly.pdbx_seq_one_letter_code
_entity_poly.pdbx_strand_id
1 'polypeptide(L)'
;MIPHTRRLATLFTAALLLAACSGGGGNTATSSPDTGQVNDTAPETTVVDSTTTAASTTTSSTVPAVDYAATVDELLAIGRPIVLAHTAGEDEFPASTLYAFGESVKAGVDMLDLNINITKDDELVVQHDDSVDRNTNGTGAVADLTMAEIAELDGAYWFSEACADCRDRPPLEYLYRGIRTGEKSPPEGYTADDFALPTLRQLVERFPDIPLNIEIKGEGDIAKRTADVLATQLKELDRGQATVVASFQDEIVSYFHSIAPDVEVSPGLNVLTAYVLNSTPIPDGMRILQLPPEFSGLKVITPELVARATADGNPIWVWPNNRSLENQAAYEDFLAQGIVGLNINFPAQGVAAVEAYLAATAVQASASAGCDNESPEAPGQYDGTFGEGNTAGTYLEYLPPAYDGATPLPLVLTLHGWLQTPDLIATESDLLARSSQFGFVGVAPDITRPVSMWNTALDGDDVTALAGLLDQLEASRCIDTNRVYVMGMSNGAMMTSTLACALSDRIAAVAPVAGVRYPEGCASTGPVPLVAFHGTNDPYLAYDGGYGPKVADLPSPDGTSTLGESGMKDPLDDPPVPERVANWAGRNGCDGEPTDTDRADIVVTDWVGCQAGSTRLYTVNDGGHTWPGSAFDATIPDFVGSTTTTIDATNVIWQFFVMHPKTD
;
A
#
# COMPACT_ATOMS: atom_id res chain seq x y z
N MET A 1 41.71 -2.98 41.45
CA MET A 1 40.98 -3.71 42.50
C MET A 1 39.51 -3.74 42.11
N ILE A 2 39.05 -4.90 41.64
CA ILE A 2 37.66 -5.35 41.50
C ILE A 2 37.33 -6.10 42.83
N PRO A 3 36.07 -6.34 43.29
CA PRO A 3 34.73 -5.94 42.81
C PRO A 3 33.82 -5.32 43.90
N HIS A 4 32.68 -4.74 43.50
CA HIS A 4 31.35 -5.01 44.09
C HIS A 4 30.21 -4.40 43.23
N THR A 5 29.96 -5.00 42.06
CA THR A 5 28.72 -4.79 41.28
C THR A 5 28.43 -6.07 40.47
N ARG A 6 27.93 -7.10 41.15
CA ARG A 6 27.24 -8.26 40.56
C ARG A 6 26.25 -8.78 41.60
N ARG A 7 25.01 -8.29 41.55
CA ARG A 7 23.80 -8.90 42.14
C ARG A 7 22.62 -7.99 41.82
N LEU A 8 22.13 -8.07 40.58
CA LEU A 8 20.78 -7.65 40.17
C LEU A 8 20.43 -8.10 38.72
N ALA A 9 21.39 -8.62 37.95
CA ALA A 9 21.16 -9.15 36.60
C ALA A 9 20.99 -10.70 36.56
N THR A 10 20.34 -11.32 37.54
CA THR A 10 20.18 -12.81 37.55
C THR A 10 18.84 -13.28 38.14
N LEU A 11 17.79 -12.47 37.99
CA LEU A 11 16.43 -12.83 38.41
C LEU A 11 15.35 -12.61 37.34
N PHE A 12 15.74 -12.37 36.08
CA PHE A 12 14.79 -12.12 34.98
C PHE A 12 14.78 -13.19 33.87
N THR A 13 15.52 -14.29 34.02
CA THR A 13 15.64 -15.35 33.00
C THR A 13 15.02 -16.69 33.42
N ALA A 14 14.06 -16.70 34.35
CA ALA A 14 13.46 -17.96 34.85
C ALA A 14 11.93 -17.90 35.02
N ALA A 15 11.22 -17.08 34.25
CA ALA A 15 9.76 -16.99 34.30
C ALA A 15 9.07 -17.10 32.92
N LEU A 16 9.75 -17.61 31.90
CA LEU A 16 9.18 -17.77 30.54
C LEU A 16 8.99 -19.24 30.09
N LEU A 17 9.03 -20.22 31.00
CA LEU A 17 8.98 -21.64 30.62
C LEU A 17 7.96 -22.49 31.38
N LEU A 18 6.96 -21.89 32.05
CA LEU A 18 5.99 -22.65 32.87
C LEU A 18 4.60 -22.01 33.00
N ALA A 19 4.16 -21.20 32.03
CA ALA A 19 2.81 -20.63 32.02
C ALA A 19 2.00 -21.05 30.78
N ALA A 20 2.20 -22.27 30.30
CA ALA A 20 1.37 -22.88 29.27
C ALA A 20 1.35 -24.41 29.44
N CYS A 21 1.05 -24.90 30.66
CA CYS A 21 0.71 -26.31 30.93
C CYS A 21 0.35 -26.47 32.42
N SER A 22 -0.92 -26.39 32.79
CA SER A 22 -1.53 -27.19 33.87
C SER A 22 -2.95 -26.74 34.17
N GLY A 23 -3.93 -27.61 33.90
CA GLY A 23 -5.32 -27.41 34.29
C GLY A 23 -6.16 -28.68 34.17
N GLY A 24 -5.64 -29.81 34.66
CA GLY A 24 -6.41 -31.06 34.76
C GLY A 24 -7.02 -31.25 36.15
N GLY A 25 -8.32 -31.57 36.20
CA GLY A 25 -8.89 -32.41 37.26
C GLY A 25 -10.30 -32.05 37.75
N GLY A 26 -11.27 -32.95 37.52
CA GLY A 26 -12.28 -33.28 38.53
C GLY A 26 -13.75 -33.45 38.10
N ASN A 27 -14.10 -34.69 37.74
CA ASN A 27 -15.43 -35.35 37.73
C ASN A 27 -16.59 -34.69 38.52
N THR A 28 -17.81 -34.74 37.97
CA THR A 28 -18.83 -35.76 38.35
C THR A 28 -20.01 -35.79 37.36
N ALA A 29 -20.33 -36.99 36.90
CA ALA A 29 -21.52 -37.30 36.12
C ALA A 29 -22.77 -37.46 37.01
N THR A 30 -23.92 -37.02 36.51
CA THR A 30 -25.22 -37.59 36.87
C THR A 30 -26.13 -37.66 35.63
N SER A 31 -26.60 -38.87 35.40
CA SER A 31 -27.52 -39.38 34.38
C SER A 31 -28.95 -38.81 34.44
N SER A 32 -29.63 -38.70 33.29
CA SER A 32 -30.76 -39.59 32.91
C SER A 32 -31.31 -39.24 31.51
N PRO A 33 -31.94 -40.20 30.81
CA PRO A 33 -32.27 -40.11 29.39
C PRO A 33 -33.70 -39.60 29.16
N ASP A 34 -33.95 -38.96 28.02
CA ASP A 34 -35.30 -38.91 27.48
C ASP A 34 -35.31 -39.32 26.00
N THR A 35 -36.26 -40.17 25.71
CA THR A 35 -36.50 -40.92 24.48
C THR A 35 -37.66 -40.29 23.74
N GLY A 36 -37.50 -39.99 22.46
CA GLY A 36 -38.64 -39.61 21.60
C GLY A 36 -38.19 -39.50 20.15
N GLN A 37 -38.15 -40.63 19.45
CA GLN A 37 -39.11 -40.98 18.40
C GLN A 37 -39.06 -40.10 17.15
N VAL A 38 -38.34 -40.64 16.19
CA VAL A 38 -38.49 -40.51 14.73
C VAL A 38 -39.96 -40.50 14.31
N ASN A 39 -40.31 -39.59 13.41
CA ASN A 39 -41.39 -39.82 12.46
C ASN A 39 -41.01 -39.26 11.08
N ASP A 40 -40.80 -40.21 10.17
CA ASP A 40 -40.87 -40.07 8.72
C ASP A 40 -42.15 -39.35 8.29
N THR A 41 -42.04 -38.39 7.37
CA THR A 41 -43.01 -38.24 6.29
C THR A 41 -42.43 -37.40 5.15
N ALA A 42 -42.04 -38.07 4.07
CA ALA A 42 -41.99 -37.47 2.74
C ALA A 42 -43.43 -37.18 2.25
N PRO A 43 -43.60 -36.22 1.34
CA PRO A 43 -44.22 -36.62 0.09
C PRO A 43 -43.65 -35.97 -1.18
N GLU A 44 -43.65 -36.82 -2.21
CA GLU A 44 -44.08 -36.57 -3.60
C GLU A 44 -43.30 -35.59 -4.49
N THR A 45 -42.46 -36.26 -5.28
CA THR A 45 -42.07 -35.95 -6.66
C THR A 45 -43.22 -35.44 -7.54
N THR A 46 -43.03 -34.26 -8.14
CA THR A 46 -43.63 -33.93 -9.44
C THR A 46 -42.51 -33.67 -10.44
N VAL A 47 -42.45 -34.55 -11.45
CA VAL A 47 -41.60 -34.43 -12.62
C VAL A 47 -42.30 -33.51 -13.61
N VAL A 48 -41.66 -32.41 -13.99
CA VAL A 48 -42.00 -31.66 -15.20
C VAL A 48 -40.76 -31.60 -16.07
N ASP A 49 -40.84 -32.28 -17.20
CA ASP A 49 -39.88 -32.26 -18.29
C ASP A 49 -40.07 -30.97 -19.09
N SER A 50 -39.03 -30.13 -19.14
CA SER A 50 -38.93 -29.02 -20.09
C SER A 50 -37.50 -28.92 -20.58
N THR A 51 -37.29 -29.50 -21.76
CA THR A 51 -36.14 -29.29 -22.61
C THR A 51 -35.99 -27.81 -22.93
N THR A 52 -34.94 -27.18 -22.40
CA THR A 52 -34.42 -25.92 -22.93
C THR A 52 -32.90 -25.95 -22.79
N THR A 53 -32.24 -25.96 -23.93
CA THR A 53 -30.79 -25.87 -24.08
C THR A 53 -30.33 -24.53 -23.51
N ALA A 54 -29.83 -24.53 -22.28
CA ALA A 54 -29.11 -23.41 -21.70
C ALA A 54 -27.61 -23.67 -21.87
N ALA A 55 -26.93 -22.70 -22.48
CA ALA A 55 -25.50 -22.70 -22.71
C ALA A 55 -24.75 -22.96 -21.40
N SER A 56 -23.73 -23.83 -21.48
CA SER A 56 -22.72 -24.00 -20.43
C SER A 56 -22.05 -22.65 -20.21
N THR A 57 -22.50 -21.95 -19.19
CA THR A 57 -21.77 -20.84 -18.59
C THR A 57 -20.94 -21.46 -17.49
N THR A 58 -19.69 -21.75 -17.81
CA THR A 58 -18.63 -21.88 -16.83
C THR A 58 -18.55 -20.57 -16.08
N THR A 59 -19.25 -20.46 -14.95
CA THR A 59 -19.01 -19.42 -13.97
C THR A 59 -17.70 -19.78 -13.26
N SER A 60 -16.60 -19.32 -13.86
CA SER A 60 -15.35 -19.11 -13.14
C SER A 60 -15.67 -18.07 -12.06
N SER A 61 -15.64 -18.50 -10.80
CA SER A 61 -15.67 -17.62 -9.64
C SER A 61 -14.33 -16.90 -9.59
N THR A 62 -14.19 -15.84 -10.38
CA THR A 62 -13.10 -14.89 -10.21
C THR A 62 -13.58 -13.84 -9.20
N VAL A 63 -13.02 -13.91 -8.00
CA VAL A 63 -12.95 -12.76 -7.08
C VAL A 63 -12.45 -11.55 -7.91
N PRO A 64 -13.04 -10.36 -7.79
CA PRO A 64 -12.54 -9.17 -8.47
C PRO A 64 -11.04 -9.01 -8.19
N ALA A 65 -10.24 -8.78 -9.22
CA ALA A 65 -8.81 -8.53 -9.04
C ALA A 65 -8.63 -7.22 -8.27
N VAL A 66 -8.34 -7.34 -6.97
CA VAL A 66 -7.77 -6.25 -6.19
C VAL A 66 -6.31 -6.15 -6.65
N ASP A 67 -5.92 -4.98 -7.17
CA ASP A 67 -4.53 -4.72 -7.55
C ASP A 67 -3.72 -4.52 -6.27
N TYR A 68 -2.99 -5.55 -5.89
CA TYR A 68 -2.17 -5.56 -4.68
C TYR A 68 -0.87 -4.80 -4.90
N ALA A 69 -0.32 -4.22 -3.83
CA ALA A 69 1.03 -3.66 -3.87
C ALA A 69 2.03 -4.75 -4.27
N ALA A 70 2.84 -4.49 -5.30
CA ALA A 70 3.84 -5.44 -5.78
C ALA A 70 5.06 -5.53 -4.86
N THR A 71 5.26 -4.53 -3.98
CA THR A 71 6.36 -4.48 -3.01
C THR A 71 5.90 -3.99 -1.65
N VAL A 72 6.69 -4.26 -0.60
CA VAL A 72 6.48 -3.70 0.74
C VAL A 72 6.59 -2.17 0.73
N ASP A 73 7.46 -1.61 -0.12
CA ASP A 73 7.58 -0.16 -0.32
C ASP A 73 6.28 0.45 -0.85
N GLU A 74 5.67 -0.16 -1.85
CA GLU A 74 4.37 0.27 -2.38
C GLU A 74 3.28 0.15 -1.33
N LEU A 75 3.26 -0.95 -0.57
CA LEU A 75 2.29 -1.21 0.51
C LEU A 75 2.37 -0.11 1.58
N LEU A 76 3.57 0.23 2.03
CA LEU A 76 3.79 1.30 3.01
C LEU A 76 3.48 2.70 2.44
N ALA A 77 3.51 2.86 1.12
CA ALA A 77 3.25 4.12 0.45
C ALA A 77 1.77 4.35 0.13
N ILE A 78 0.87 3.37 0.31
CA ILE A 78 -0.58 3.48 0.01
C ILE A 78 -1.24 4.69 0.71
N GLY A 79 -0.66 5.20 1.81
CA GLY A 79 -1.13 6.44 2.45
C GLY A 79 -2.42 6.25 3.26
N ARG A 80 -2.79 5.01 3.57
CA ARG A 80 -3.83 4.65 4.54
C ARG A 80 -3.36 3.48 5.41
N PRO A 81 -4.00 3.26 6.57
CA PRO A 81 -3.77 2.06 7.34
C PRO A 81 -4.04 0.80 6.50
N ILE A 82 -3.26 -0.25 6.76
CA ILE A 82 -3.38 -1.55 6.10
C ILE A 82 -3.91 -2.63 7.04
N VAL A 83 -4.54 -3.65 6.47
CA VAL A 83 -5.07 -4.82 7.19
C VAL A 83 -4.30 -6.08 6.82
N LEU A 84 -3.80 -6.78 7.83
CA LEU A 84 -3.18 -8.09 7.75
C LEU A 84 -4.10 -9.12 8.42
N ALA A 85 -4.34 -10.25 7.75
CA ALA A 85 -5.12 -11.35 8.32
C ALA A 85 -4.23 -12.26 9.16
N HIS A 86 -4.15 -12.03 10.47
CA HIS A 86 -3.29 -12.78 11.40
C HIS A 86 -3.58 -14.28 11.31
N THR A 87 -2.60 -15.07 10.86
CA THR A 87 -2.72 -16.51 10.60
C THR A 87 -3.90 -16.91 9.68
N ALA A 88 -4.30 -16.01 8.78
CA ALA A 88 -5.51 -16.07 7.94
C ALA A 88 -6.84 -15.74 8.64
N GLY A 89 -6.81 -15.01 9.75
CA GLY A 89 -7.99 -14.62 10.52
C GLY A 89 -8.48 -15.73 11.45
N GLU A 90 -7.61 -16.24 12.34
CA GLU A 90 -7.84 -17.48 13.12
C GLU A 90 -9.12 -17.53 13.98
N ASP A 91 -9.72 -16.39 14.26
CA ASP A 91 -10.94 -16.32 15.05
C ASP A 91 -12.23 -16.21 14.19
N GLU A 92 -12.07 -15.94 12.89
CA GLU A 92 -13.15 -15.91 11.90
C GLU A 92 -13.17 -17.20 11.06
N PHE A 93 -11.98 -17.77 10.80
CA PHE A 93 -11.78 -18.92 9.91
C PHE A 93 -10.76 -19.92 10.48
N PRO A 94 -10.76 -21.19 10.04
CA PRO A 94 -9.78 -22.18 10.49
C PRO A 94 -8.35 -21.78 10.08
N ALA A 95 -7.59 -21.32 11.07
CA ALA A 95 -6.24 -20.79 10.92
C ALA A 95 -5.33 -21.67 10.05
N SER A 96 -4.44 -21.02 9.29
CA SER A 96 -3.42 -21.68 8.45
C SER A 96 -3.97 -22.54 7.29
N THR A 97 -5.25 -22.45 6.92
CA THR A 97 -5.83 -23.19 5.77
C THR A 97 -6.00 -22.30 4.54
N LEU A 98 -5.93 -22.86 3.33
CA LEU A 98 -6.19 -22.10 2.09
C LEU A 98 -7.63 -21.55 2.04
N TYR A 99 -8.58 -22.23 2.68
CA TYR A 99 -9.93 -21.70 2.91
C TYR A 99 -9.90 -20.37 3.65
N ALA A 100 -9.22 -20.31 4.81
CA ALA A 100 -9.14 -19.10 5.62
C ALA A 100 -8.42 -17.94 4.89
N PHE A 101 -7.34 -18.24 4.16
CA PHE A 101 -6.68 -17.23 3.33
C PHE A 101 -7.59 -16.73 2.21
N GLY A 102 -8.35 -17.62 1.58
CA GLY A 102 -9.32 -17.27 0.54
C GLY A 102 -10.45 -16.36 1.04
N GLU A 103 -10.97 -16.62 2.24
CA GLU A 103 -11.97 -15.75 2.87
C GLU A 103 -11.38 -14.40 3.31
N SER A 104 -10.14 -14.39 3.82
CA SER A 104 -9.42 -13.15 4.15
C SER A 104 -9.20 -12.25 2.91
N VAL A 105 -8.79 -12.84 1.78
CA VAL A 105 -8.66 -12.12 0.50
C VAL A 105 -10.01 -11.56 0.06
N LYS A 106 -11.10 -12.32 0.16
CA LYS A 106 -12.46 -11.84 -0.14
C LYS A 106 -12.90 -10.70 0.78
N ALA A 107 -12.43 -10.67 2.03
CA ALA A 107 -12.71 -9.60 2.97
C ALA A 107 -11.99 -8.28 2.59
N GLY A 108 -10.98 -8.32 1.73
CA GLY A 108 -10.28 -7.14 1.23
C GLY A 108 -9.03 -6.76 2.05
N VAL A 109 -8.39 -7.73 2.70
CA VAL A 109 -7.10 -7.48 3.37
C VAL A 109 -6.01 -7.11 2.38
N ASP A 110 -5.03 -6.31 2.83
CA ASP A 110 -3.93 -5.81 2.02
C ASP A 110 -2.75 -6.79 1.93
N MET A 111 -2.64 -7.66 2.93
CA MET A 111 -1.50 -8.56 3.12
C MET A 111 -1.92 -9.81 3.89
N LEU A 112 -1.36 -10.97 3.54
CA LEU A 112 -1.58 -12.21 4.29
C LEU A 112 -0.51 -12.35 5.37
N ASP A 113 -0.94 -12.58 6.60
CA ASP A 113 -0.06 -12.94 7.70
C ASP A 113 -0.07 -14.46 7.92
N LEU A 114 1.12 -15.04 8.01
CA LEU A 114 1.29 -16.47 8.18
C LEU A 114 2.54 -16.81 8.98
N ASN A 115 2.56 -18.06 9.44
CA ASN A 115 3.65 -18.60 10.24
C ASN A 115 4.19 -19.82 9.52
N ILE A 116 5.51 -19.93 9.43
CA ILE A 116 6.14 -21.02 8.69
C ILE A 116 6.97 -21.90 9.62
N ASN A 117 6.73 -23.20 9.49
CA ASN A 117 7.50 -24.27 10.11
C ASN A 117 8.14 -25.12 9.01
N ILE A 118 9.11 -25.96 9.39
CA ILE A 118 9.77 -26.89 8.47
C ILE A 118 9.49 -28.33 8.87
N THR A 119 9.15 -29.16 7.88
CA THR A 119 8.89 -30.58 8.07
C THR A 119 10.18 -31.40 8.18
N LYS A 120 10.03 -32.68 8.51
CA LYS A 120 11.12 -33.65 8.52
C LYS A 120 11.86 -33.72 7.19
N ASP A 121 11.14 -33.58 6.09
CA ASP A 121 11.59 -33.69 4.70
C ASP A 121 11.85 -32.34 4.00
N ASP A 122 12.14 -31.28 4.77
CA ASP A 122 12.58 -29.95 4.28
C ASP A 122 11.50 -29.13 3.53
N GLU A 123 10.21 -29.43 3.73
CA GLU A 123 9.12 -28.63 3.17
C GLU A 123 8.69 -27.52 4.15
N LEU A 124 8.42 -26.34 3.60
CA LEU A 124 7.86 -25.21 4.37
C LEU A 124 6.36 -25.35 4.46
N VAL A 125 5.85 -25.60 5.67
CA VAL A 125 4.42 -25.72 5.97
C VAL A 125 3.92 -24.50 6.70
N VAL A 126 2.76 -24.00 6.28
CA VAL A 126 2.05 -22.91 6.94
C VAL A 126 1.38 -23.47 8.19
N GLN A 127 1.95 -23.15 9.35
CA GLN A 127 1.47 -23.62 10.65
C GLN A 127 2.00 -22.71 11.76
N HIS A 128 1.09 -22.21 12.60
CA HIS A 128 1.43 -21.34 13.72
C HIS A 128 2.27 -22.01 14.81
N ASP A 129 1.87 -23.19 15.26
CA ASP A 129 2.54 -23.87 16.37
C ASP A 129 3.64 -24.82 15.85
N ASP A 130 4.65 -25.10 16.68
CA ASP A 130 5.68 -26.13 16.37
C ASP A 130 5.10 -27.56 16.31
N SER A 131 3.80 -27.74 16.59
CA SER A 131 3.06 -29.00 16.54
C SER A 131 1.76 -28.86 15.74
N VAL A 132 1.20 -29.99 15.31
CA VAL A 132 -0.10 -30.04 14.60
C VAL A 132 -1.30 -30.19 15.56
N ASP A 133 -1.06 -30.28 16.86
CA ASP A 133 -2.02 -30.74 17.86
C ASP A 133 -3.19 -29.76 18.10
N ARG A 134 -2.99 -28.46 17.87
CA ARG A 134 -3.97 -27.41 18.23
C ARG A 134 -5.12 -27.35 17.25
N ASN A 135 -4.83 -27.35 15.95
CA ASN A 135 -5.81 -27.12 14.88
C ASN A 135 -6.20 -28.42 14.13
N THR A 136 -5.41 -29.49 14.25
CA THR A 136 -5.65 -30.72 13.47
C THR A 136 -6.15 -31.93 14.27
N ASN A 137 -6.57 -32.98 13.56
CA ASN A 137 -6.83 -34.31 14.13
C ASN A 137 -5.56 -35.15 14.40
N GLY A 138 -4.38 -34.62 14.09
CA GLY A 138 -3.08 -35.26 14.32
C GLY A 138 -2.45 -34.89 15.65
N THR A 139 -1.28 -35.48 15.92
CA THR A 139 -0.43 -35.12 17.06
C THR A 139 1.04 -35.25 16.68
N GLY A 140 1.89 -34.37 17.19
CA GLY A 140 3.35 -34.42 17.03
C GLY A 140 3.96 -33.09 16.58
N ALA A 141 5.27 -32.98 16.75
CA ALA A 141 6.03 -31.84 16.27
C ALA A 141 6.07 -31.83 14.73
N VAL A 142 5.94 -30.65 14.13
CA VAL A 142 5.98 -30.48 12.67
C VAL A 142 7.30 -31.01 12.10
N ALA A 143 8.42 -30.75 12.78
CA ALA A 143 9.75 -31.20 12.37
C ALA A 143 9.95 -32.74 12.40
N ASP A 144 9.06 -33.48 13.06
CA ASP A 144 9.10 -34.95 13.13
C ASP A 144 8.21 -35.63 12.08
N LEU A 145 7.35 -34.85 11.40
CA LEU A 145 6.40 -35.31 10.38
C LEU A 145 6.87 -34.92 8.98
N THR A 146 6.62 -35.78 8.00
CA THR A 146 6.79 -35.44 6.58
C THR A 146 5.63 -34.60 6.06
N MET A 147 5.83 -33.82 5.00
CA MET A 147 4.73 -33.04 4.40
C MET A 147 3.58 -33.94 3.92
N ALA A 148 3.89 -35.16 3.46
CA ALA A 148 2.89 -36.15 3.10
C ALA A 148 2.04 -36.62 4.29
N GLU A 149 2.62 -36.74 5.49
CA GLU A 149 1.87 -37.05 6.71
C GLU A 149 1.00 -35.88 7.16
N ILE A 150 1.51 -34.65 7.04
CA ILE A 150 0.76 -33.43 7.42
C ILE A 150 -0.40 -33.17 6.45
N ALA A 151 -0.21 -33.39 5.14
CA ALA A 151 -1.24 -33.15 4.14
C ALA A 151 -2.51 -34.00 4.32
N GLU A 152 -2.43 -35.14 5.01
CA GLU A 152 -3.58 -36.00 5.33
C GLU A 152 -4.41 -35.49 6.54
N LEU A 153 -3.88 -34.52 7.30
CA LEU A 153 -4.54 -34.00 8.49
C LEU A 153 -5.65 -33.00 8.14
N ASP A 154 -6.74 -33.05 8.91
CA ASP A 154 -7.83 -32.07 8.84
C ASP A 154 -7.42 -30.80 9.59
N GLY A 155 -6.99 -29.77 8.86
CA GLY A 155 -6.52 -28.49 9.40
C GLY A 155 -7.58 -27.65 10.11
N ALA A 156 -8.85 -28.01 9.96
CA ALA A 156 -9.98 -27.30 10.55
C ALA A 156 -10.69 -28.10 11.65
N TYR A 157 -10.08 -29.19 12.12
CA TYR A 157 -10.74 -30.18 12.97
C TYR A 157 -11.26 -29.62 14.31
N TRP A 158 -10.54 -28.65 14.89
CA TRP A 158 -10.90 -28.03 16.17
C TRP A 158 -11.49 -26.62 16.05
N PHE A 159 -11.69 -26.09 14.83
CA PHE A 159 -12.17 -24.73 14.66
C PHE A 159 -13.61 -24.55 15.19
N SER A 160 -13.81 -23.50 15.99
CA SER A 160 -15.11 -23.06 16.47
C SER A 160 -15.13 -21.55 16.67
N GLU A 161 -16.15 -20.86 16.13
CA GLU A 161 -16.32 -19.42 16.31
C GLU A 161 -16.49 -19.01 17.80
N ALA A 162 -16.89 -19.96 18.64
CA ALA A 162 -17.13 -19.71 20.06
C ALA A 162 -15.85 -19.67 20.92
N CYS A 163 -14.71 -20.17 20.41
CA CYS A 163 -13.46 -20.32 21.17
C CYS A 163 -12.26 -20.77 20.33
N ALA A 164 -11.09 -20.21 20.61
CA ALA A 164 -9.85 -20.48 19.87
C ALA A 164 -9.20 -21.86 20.15
N ASP A 165 -9.46 -22.52 21.30
CA ASP A 165 -8.74 -23.76 21.70
C ASP A 165 -9.61 -24.81 22.42
N CYS A 166 -10.91 -24.79 22.17
CA CYS A 166 -11.83 -25.71 22.83
C CYS A 166 -11.81 -27.11 22.19
N ARG A 167 -11.82 -28.15 23.02
CA ARG A 167 -11.81 -29.57 22.58
C ARG A 167 -13.00 -30.38 23.09
N ASP A 168 -13.89 -29.73 23.84
CA ASP A 168 -15.02 -30.32 24.56
C ASP A 168 -16.37 -29.81 24.05
N ARG A 169 -16.40 -29.03 22.97
CA ARG A 169 -17.65 -28.56 22.35
C ARG A 169 -18.47 -29.70 21.76
N PRO A 170 -19.81 -29.55 21.69
CA PRO A 170 -20.66 -30.43 20.89
C PRO A 170 -20.13 -30.56 19.45
N PRO A 171 -20.17 -31.76 18.83
CA PRO A 171 -19.62 -31.98 17.50
C PRO A 171 -20.08 -31.00 16.41
N LEU A 172 -21.32 -30.49 16.49
CA LEU A 172 -21.89 -29.54 15.53
C LEU A 172 -21.31 -28.12 15.64
N GLU A 173 -20.63 -27.78 16.74
CA GLU A 173 -19.96 -26.48 16.92
C GLU A 173 -18.58 -26.44 16.25
N TYR A 174 -18.08 -27.58 15.75
CA TYR A 174 -16.87 -27.64 14.93
C TYR A 174 -17.24 -27.57 13.45
N LEU A 175 -17.42 -26.34 12.97
CA LEU A 175 -18.11 -26.06 11.72
C LEU A 175 -17.47 -26.72 10.50
N TYR A 176 -16.15 -26.91 10.49
CA TYR A 176 -15.43 -27.41 9.31
C TYR A 176 -14.84 -28.81 9.50
N ARG A 177 -15.06 -29.43 10.67
CA ARG A 177 -14.57 -30.77 10.97
C ARG A 177 -15.09 -31.78 9.95
N GLY A 178 -14.17 -32.61 9.47
CA GLY A 178 -14.45 -33.71 8.56
C GLY A 178 -14.52 -33.29 7.09
N ILE A 179 -14.28 -32.02 6.75
CA ILE A 179 -14.26 -31.60 5.33
C ILE A 179 -13.05 -32.19 4.62
N ARG A 180 -11.86 -32.07 5.22
CA ARG A 180 -10.63 -32.63 4.65
C ARG A 180 -10.74 -34.15 4.44
N THR A 181 -11.35 -34.87 5.38
CA THR A 181 -11.49 -36.33 5.34
C THR A 181 -12.67 -36.81 4.48
N GLY A 182 -13.49 -35.88 3.96
CA GLY A 182 -14.66 -36.19 3.13
C GLY A 182 -15.91 -36.62 3.90
N GLU A 183 -15.92 -36.52 5.23
CA GLU A 183 -17.09 -36.73 6.07
C GLU A 183 -18.14 -35.61 5.89
N LYS A 184 -17.68 -34.41 5.56
CA LYS A 184 -18.51 -33.23 5.28
C LYS A 184 -18.13 -32.64 3.91
N SER A 185 -19.10 -32.13 3.18
CA SER A 185 -18.84 -31.43 1.91
C SER A 185 -18.20 -30.06 2.17
N PRO A 186 -17.23 -29.61 1.34
CA PRO A 186 -16.68 -28.27 1.42
C PRO A 186 -17.72 -27.20 1.03
N PRO A 187 -17.56 -25.94 1.50
CA PRO A 187 -18.33 -24.81 1.02
C PRO A 187 -18.17 -24.59 -0.49
N GLU A 188 -19.13 -23.88 -1.10
CA GLU A 188 -19.07 -23.55 -2.53
C GLU A 188 -17.78 -22.79 -2.88
N GLY A 189 -17.15 -23.18 -3.99
CA GLY A 189 -15.89 -22.60 -4.44
C GLY A 189 -14.63 -23.19 -3.79
N TYR A 190 -14.78 -24.13 -2.86
CA TYR A 190 -13.67 -24.81 -2.18
C TYR A 190 -13.71 -26.34 -2.34
N THR A 191 -12.57 -26.95 -2.08
CA THR A 191 -12.32 -28.39 -2.12
C THR A 191 -11.92 -28.90 -0.74
N ALA A 192 -11.87 -30.21 -0.56
CA ALA A 192 -11.39 -30.81 0.69
C ALA A 192 -9.91 -30.45 0.98
N ASP A 193 -9.10 -30.24 -0.06
CA ASP A 193 -7.68 -29.91 0.08
C ASP A 193 -7.45 -28.49 0.59
N ASP A 194 -8.43 -27.59 0.43
CA ASP A 194 -8.35 -26.22 0.98
C ASP A 194 -8.42 -26.18 2.51
N PHE A 195 -8.75 -27.31 3.15
CA PHE A 195 -8.81 -27.51 4.60
C PHE A 195 -7.63 -28.31 5.16
N ALA A 196 -6.59 -28.56 4.34
CA ALA A 196 -5.30 -29.05 4.82
C ALA A 196 -4.40 -27.88 5.28
N LEU A 197 -3.32 -28.19 6.00
CA LEU A 197 -2.21 -27.26 6.20
C LEU A 197 -1.38 -27.19 4.90
N PRO A 198 -1.30 -26.04 4.21
CA PRO A 198 -0.64 -25.92 2.94
C PRO A 198 0.87 -25.70 3.10
N THR A 199 1.61 -25.96 2.02
CA THR A 199 2.98 -25.46 1.87
C THR A 199 2.99 -23.98 1.49
N LEU A 200 4.13 -23.30 1.70
CA LEU A 200 4.31 -21.92 1.22
C LEU A 200 4.08 -21.80 -0.29
N ARG A 201 4.58 -22.75 -1.09
CA ARG A 201 4.41 -22.73 -2.55
C ARG A 201 2.94 -22.78 -2.95
N GLN A 202 2.17 -23.68 -2.33
CA GLN A 202 0.72 -23.77 -2.60
C GLN A 202 0.00 -22.46 -2.27
N LEU A 203 0.38 -21.79 -1.18
CA LEU A 203 -0.19 -20.49 -0.82
C LEU A 203 0.14 -19.43 -1.88
N VAL A 204 1.41 -19.30 -2.27
CA VAL A 204 1.86 -18.32 -3.26
C VAL A 204 1.27 -18.59 -4.64
N GLU A 205 1.17 -19.86 -5.06
CA GLU A 205 0.51 -20.23 -6.31
C GLU A 205 -0.99 -19.88 -6.32
N ARG A 206 -1.64 -19.96 -5.16
CA ARG A 206 -3.06 -19.62 -5.01
C ARG A 206 -3.30 -18.11 -4.96
N PHE A 207 -2.38 -17.36 -4.36
CA PHE A 207 -2.45 -15.92 -4.15
C PHE A 207 -1.13 -15.24 -4.61
N PRO A 208 -0.91 -15.14 -5.93
CA PRO A 208 0.38 -14.73 -6.47
C PRO A 208 0.70 -13.25 -6.21
N ASP A 209 -0.32 -12.40 -6.09
CA ASP A 209 -0.17 -10.94 -6.12
C ASP A 209 -0.21 -10.30 -4.72
N ILE A 210 -0.78 -10.96 -3.71
CA ILE A 210 -0.93 -10.37 -2.36
C ILE A 210 0.37 -10.42 -1.55
N PRO A 211 0.84 -9.31 -0.94
CA PRO A 211 1.98 -9.29 -0.03
C PRO A 211 1.87 -10.27 1.14
N LEU A 212 3.02 -10.68 1.67
CA LEU A 212 3.12 -11.69 2.74
C LEU A 212 3.86 -11.16 3.98
N ASN A 213 3.28 -11.33 5.17
CA ASN A 213 3.99 -11.24 6.44
C ASN A 213 4.25 -12.65 6.94
N ILE A 214 5.52 -13.06 7.05
CA ILE A 214 5.91 -14.43 7.38
C ILE A 214 6.71 -14.47 8.68
N GLU A 215 6.16 -15.09 9.71
CA GLU A 215 6.91 -15.38 10.94
C GLU A 215 7.61 -16.75 10.86
N ILE A 216 8.93 -16.78 11.10
CA ILE A 216 9.70 -18.01 11.26
C ILE A 216 9.52 -18.57 12.68
N LYS A 217 8.97 -19.79 12.76
CA LYS A 217 8.78 -20.55 14.01
C LYS A 217 9.94 -21.53 14.30
N GLY A 218 9.86 -22.18 15.46
CA GLY A 218 10.90 -23.03 16.02
C GLY A 218 12.06 -22.26 16.65
N GLU A 219 13.07 -22.98 17.13
CA GLU A 219 14.26 -22.42 17.79
C GLU A 219 15.55 -23.04 17.25
N GLY A 220 16.68 -22.34 17.45
CA GLY A 220 18.01 -22.85 17.17
C GLY A 220 18.21 -23.35 15.73
N ASP A 221 18.71 -24.57 15.58
CA ASP A 221 19.03 -25.16 14.27
C ASP A 221 17.78 -25.38 13.40
N ILE A 222 16.61 -25.61 14.00
CA ILE A 222 15.35 -25.77 13.25
C ILE A 222 14.97 -24.43 12.62
N ALA A 223 14.95 -23.34 13.39
CA ALA A 223 14.62 -22.02 12.87
C ALA A 223 15.61 -21.53 11.79
N LYS A 224 16.91 -21.84 11.94
CA LYS A 224 17.93 -21.54 10.91
C LYS A 224 17.70 -22.34 9.63
N ARG A 225 17.38 -23.63 9.76
CA ARG A 225 17.01 -24.48 8.61
C ARG A 225 15.76 -23.94 7.90
N THR A 226 14.74 -23.52 8.66
CA THR A 226 13.55 -22.84 8.11
C THR A 226 13.94 -21.56 7.37
N ALA A 227 14.81 -20.72 7.95
CA ALA A 227 15.29 -19.49 7.33
C ALA A 227 16.02 -19.75 5.99
N ASP A 228 16.89 -20.76 5.93
CA ASP A 228 17.63 -21.13 4.71
C ASP A 228 16.68 -21.54 3.57
N VAL A 229 15.69 -22.39 3.89
CA VAL A 229 14.71 -22.85 2.91
C VAL A 229 13.78 -21.70 2.50
N LEU A 230 13.35 -20.86 3.43
CA LEU A 230 12.49 -19.70 3.14
C LEU A 230 13.18 -18.71 2.20
N ALA A 231 14.43 -18.33 2.48
CA ALA A 231 15.20 -17.44 1.62
C ALA A 231 15.32 -18.00 0.18
N THR A 232 15.53 -19.32 0.07
CA THR A 232 15.59 -20.01 -1.22
C THR A 232 14.23 -19.95 -1.95
N GLN A 233 13.14 -20.29 -1.26
CA GLN A 233 11.81 -20.31 -1.89
C GLN A 233 11.32 -18.92 -2.29
N LEU A 234 11.51 -17.89 -1.46
CA LEU A 234 11.11 -16.52 -1.80
C LEU A 234 11.85 -16.01 -3.04
N LYS A 235 13.11 -16.40 -3.22
CA LYS A 235 13.88 -16.08 -4.43
C LYS A 235 13.38 -16.85 -5.65
N GLU A 236 13.08 -18.14 -5.52
CA GLU A 236 12.55 -18.96 -6.62
C GLU A 236 11.18 -18.52 -7.09
N LEU A 237 10.35 -18.04 -6.16
CA LEU A 237 8.99 -17.58 -6.40
C LEU A 237 8.92 -16.10 -6.81
N ASP A 238 10.04 -15.38 -6.82
CA ASP A 238 10.11 -13.92 -7.05
C ASP A 238 9.23 -13.10 -6.10
N ARG A 239 9.20 -13.50 -4.82
CA ARG A 239 8.35 -12.90 -3.78
C ARG A 239 9.10 -12.07 -2.74
N GLY A 240 10.42 -11.93 -2.87
CA GLY A 240 11.26 -11.28 -1.85
C GLY A 240 10.84 -9.85 -1.52
N GLN A 241 10.62 -9.01 -2.55
CA GLN A 241 10.25 -7.59 -2.39
C GLN A 241 8.81 -7.39 -1.87
N ALA A 242 7.96 -8.41 -1.98
CA ALA A 242 6.56 -8.40 -1.53
C ALA A 242 6.37 -9.09 -0.17
N THR A 243 7.47 -9.36 0.56
CA THR A 243 7.45 -10.13 1.80
C THR A 243 8.14 -9.38 2.94
N VAL A 244 7.51 -9.37 4.11
CA VAL A 244 8.14 -9.03 5.38
C VAL A 244 8.37 -10.32 6.17
N VAL A 245 9.59 -10.54 6.66
CA VAL A 245 9.93 -11.70 7.48
C VAL A 245 10.17 -11.29 8.94
N ALA A 246 9.52 -11.99 9.86
CA ALA A 246 9.61 -11.75 11.29
C ALA A 246 10.07 -13.00 12.05
N SER A 247 10.61 -12.78 13.25
CA SER A 247 10.78 -13.82 14.27
C SER A 247 10.94 -13.14 15.63
N PHE A 248 10.45 -13.76 16.71
CA PHE A 248 10.73 -13.27 18.05
C PHE A 248 12.23 -13.34 18.42
N GLN A 249 13.01 -14.18 17.74
CA GLN A 249 14.43 -14.39 18.01
C GLN A 249 15.31 -13.45 17.17
N ASP A 250 15.97 -12.48 17.81
CA ASP A 250 16.87 -11.52 17.14
C ASP A 250 18.00 -12.20 16.34
N GLU A 251 18.49 -13.36 16.81
CA GLU A 251 19.49 -14.16 16.10
C GLU A 251 18.95 -14.68 14.76
N ILE A 252 17.68 -15.11 14.71
CA ILE A 252 17.05 -15.63 13.49
C ILE A 252 16.75 -14.50 12.52
N VAL A 253 16.23 -13.36 13.00
CA VAL A 253 16.04 -12.16 12.17
C VAL A 253 17.36 -11.72 11.53
N SER A 254 18.42 -11.60 12.34
CA SER A 254 19.74 -11.19 11.86
C SER A 254 20.34 -12.21 10.88
N TYR A 255 20.14 -13.50 11.14
CA TYR A 255 20.61 -14.56 10.26
C TYR A 255 19.89 -14.52 8.91
N PHE A 256 18.55 -14.47 8.91
CA PHE A 256 17.75 -14.39 7.70
C PHE A 256 18.11 -13.16 6.86
N HIS A 257 18.19 -11.98 7.50
CA HIS A 257 18.57 -10.75 6.81
C HIS A 257 19.98 -10.83 6.18
N SER A 258 20.91 -11.58 6.79
CA SER A 258 22.25 -11.77 6.22
C SER A 258 22.29 -12.64 4.96
N ILE A 259 21.33 -13.56 4.81
CA ILE A 259 21.24 -14.47 3.65
C ILE A 259 20.23 -14.01 2.59
N ALA A 260 19.31 -13.11 2.96
CA ALA A 260 18.29 -12.52 2.10
C ALA A 260 18.16 -11.01 2.36
N PRO A 261 19.18 -10.20 2.03
CA PRO A 261 19.21 -8.76 2.35
C PRO A 261 18.15 -7.94 1.59
N ASP A 262 17.66 -8.47 0.46
CA ASP A 262 16.63 -7.82 -0.36
C ASP A 262 15.19 -8.07 0.17
N VAL A 263 15.05 -8.82 1.27
CA VAL A 263 13.77 -9.09 1.91
C VAL A 263 13.65 -8.23 3.17
N GLU A 264 12.56 -7.48 3.29
CA GLU A 264 12.27 -6.68 4.47
C GLU A 264 12.13 -7.58 5.70
N VAL A 265 12.67 -7.15 6.84
CA VAL A 265 12.52 -7.89 8.11
C VAL A 265 11.95 -7.01 9.20
N SER A 266 11.21 -7.60 10.13
CA SER A 266 10.80 -6.92 11.36
C SER A 266 11.78 -7.22 12.51
N PRO A 267 12.07 -6.25 13.40
CA PRO A 267 13.02 -6.47 14.48
C PRO A 267 12.57 -7.56 15.45
N GLY A 268 13.55 -8.29 16.00
CA GLY A 268 13.32 -9.29 17.04
C GLY A 268 12.91 -8.70 18.39
N LEU A 269 12.51 -9.56 19.31
CA LEU A 269 11.91 -9.14 20.59
C LEU A 269 12.86 -8.27 21.44
N ASN A 270 14.17 -8.56 21.47
CA ASN A 270 15.09 -7.77 22.28
C ASN A 270 15.31 -6.38 21.69
N VAL A 271 15.41 -6.27 20.36
CA VAL A 271 15.50 -4.97 19.67
C VAL A 271 14.23 -4.15 19.91
N LEU A 272 13.03 -4.72 19.72
CA LEU A 272 11.77 -4.04 19.99
C LEU A 272 11.67 -3.60 21.46
N THR A 273 12.06 -4.45 22.40
CA THR A 273 12.07 -4.12 23.83
C THR A 273 13.03 -2.96 24.14
N ALA A 274 14.23 -2.96 23.54
CA ALA A 274 15.21 -1.89 23.73
C ALA A 274 14.73 -0.56 23.13
N TYR A 275 14.06 -0.60 21.98
CA TYR A 275 13.43 0.57 21.37
C TYR A 275 12.31 1.13 22.27
N VAL A 276 11.38 0.27 22.71
CA VAL A 276 10.24 0.67 23.55
C VAL A 276 10.70 1.26 24.90
N LEU A 277 11.59 0.56 25.62
CA LEU A 277 11.96 0.93 26.99
C LEU A 277 13.10 1.95 27.09
N ASN A 278 14.04 1.93 26.14
CA ASN A 278 15.28 2.70 26.23
C ASN A 278 15.48 3.67 25.06
N SER A 279 14.52 3.77 24.13
CA SER A 279 14.65 4.58 22.91
C SER A 279 15.93 4.26 22.12
N THR A 280 16.32 2.98 22.13
CA THR A 280 17.47 2.51 21.33
C THR A 280 17.07 2.52 19.87
N PRO A 281 17.84 3.15 18.95
CA PRO A 281 17.52 3.16 17.53
C PRO A 281 17.35 1.75 16.96
N ILE A 282 16.40 1.62 16.04
CA ILE A 282 16.18 0.39 15.29
C ILE A 282 17.34 0.20 14.31
N PRO A 283 17.89 -1.02 14.15
CA PRO A 283 18.90 -1.29 13.14
C PRO A 283 18.40 -1.02 11.72
N ASP A 284 19.30 -0.57 10.84
CA ASP A 284 19.00 -0.36 9.43
C ASP A 284 18.41 -1.63 8.80
N GLY A 285 17.42 -1.45 7.92
CA GLY A 285 16.73 -2.57 7.24
C GLY A 285 15.68 -3.29 8.08
N MET A 286 15.26 -2.74 9.23
CA MET A 286 14.23 -3.33 10.10
C MET A 286 13.10 -2.35 10.47
N ARG A 287 12.53 -1.61 9.51
CA ARG A 287 11.71 -0.41 9.81
C ARG A 287 10.28 -0.69 10.30
N ILE A 288 9.76 -1.90 10.16
CA ILE A 288 8.37 -2.23 10.52
C ILE A 288 8.30 -2.79 11.95
N LEU A 289 7.66 -2.06 12.86
CA LEU A 289 7.55 -2.43 14.27
C LEU A 289 6.26 -3.22 14.54
N GLN A 290 6.38 -4.54 14.67
CA GLN A 290 5.26 -5.41 15.01
C GLN A 290 5.10 -5.50 16.53
N LEU A 291 4.16 -4.75 17.11
CA LEU A 291 4.03 -4.56 18.56
C LEU A 291 2.65 -4.94 19.09
N PRO A 292 2.56 -5.58 20.27
CA PRO A 292 1.28 -5.77 20.93
C PRO A 292 0.84 -4.49 21.66
N PRO A 293 -0.45 -4.29 21.91
CA PRO A 293 -0.94 -3.19 22.75
C PRO A 293 -0.36 -3.23 24.17
N GLU A 294 -0.23 -4.43 24.73
CA GLU A 294 0.29 -4.67 26.07
C GLU A 294 1.23 -5.89 26.06
N PHE A 295 2.22 -5.94 26.95
CA PHE A 295 3.07 -7.11 27.10
C PHE A 295 3.49 -7.29 28.55
N SER A 296 3.20 -8.45 29.13
CA SER A 296 3.53 -8.76 30.54
C SER A 296 3.02 -7.70 31.55
N GLY A 297 1.85 -7.10 31.29
CA GLY A 297 1.24 -6.07 32.15
C GLY A 297 1.79 -4.65 31.94
N LEU A 298 2.73 -4.46 31.01
CA LEU A 298 3.17 -3.16 30.53
C LEU A 298 2.28 -2.73 29.36
N LYS A 299 1.75 -1.51 29.41
CA LYS A 299 1.19 -0.87 28.21
C LYS A 299 2.34 -0.54 27.26
N VAL A 300 2.37 -1.18 26.10
CA VAL A 300 3.43 -1.04 25.09
C VAL A 300 3.09 0.11 24.16
N ILE A 301 1.92 0.08 23.53
CA ILE A 301 1.47 1.14 22.63
C ILE A 301 1.00 2.34 23.47
N THR A 302 1.77 3.44 23.42
CA THR A 302 1.43 4.73 24.02
C THR A 302 1.52 5.84 22.98
N PRO A 303 0.82 6.97 23.15
CA PRO A 303 0.92 8.10 22.23
C PRO A 303 2.36 8.59 22.01
N GLU A 304 3.19 8.56 23.05
CA GLU A 304 4.60 8.94 22.96
C GLU A 304 5.42 7.96 22.13
N LEU A 305 5.12 6.65 22.23
CA LEU A 305 5.76 5.64 21.40
C LEU A 305 5.35 5.79 19.94
N VAL A 306 4.05 5.98 19.67
CA VAL A 306 3.54 6.15 18.30
C VAL A 306 4.17 7.38 17.66
N ALA A 307 4.11 8.54 18.34
CA ALA A 307 4.69 9.78 17.82
C ALA A 307 6.19 9.66 17.51
N ARG A 308 6.95 8.97 18.38
CA ARG A 308 8.37 8.69 18.14
C ARG A 308 8.56 7.76 16.95
N ALA A 309 7.84 6.65 16.89
CA ALA A 309 7.95 5.69 15.80
C ALA A 309 7.64 6.34 14.43
N THR A 310 6.61 7.18 14.37
CA THR A 310 6.30 7.99 13.20
C THR A 310 7.44 8.94 12.83
N ALA A 311 8.00 9.68 13.81
CA ALA A 311 9.11 10.61 13.57
C ALA A 311 10.39 9.90 13.10
N ASP A 312 10.62 8.68 13.59
CA ASP A 312 11.77 7.85 13.24
C ASP A 312 11.57 7.08 11.90
N GLY A 313 10.42 7.25 11.22
CA GLY A 313 10.12 6.54 9.98
C GLY A 313 9.84 5.04 10.16
N ASN A 314 9.49 4.61 11.37
CA ASN A 314 9.28 3.21 11.73
C ASN A 314 7.78 2.94 11.96
N PRO A 315 6.99 2.58 10.92
CA PRO A 315 5.57 2.32 11.07
C PRO A 315 5.28 1.20 12.07
N ILE A 316 4.25 1.38 12.90
CA ILE A 316 3.80 0.35 13.84
C ILE A 316 2.68 -0.46 13.21
N TRP A 317 2.86 -1.78 13.19
CA TRP A 317 1.82 -2.76 12.91
C TRP A 317 1.42 -3.41 14.23
N VAL A 318 0.18 -3.18 14.66
CA VAL A 318 -0.33 -3.74 15.92
C VAL A 318 -0.77 -5.19 15.72
N TRP A 319 -0.41 -6.06 16.66
CA TRP A 319 -0.98 -7.39 16.77
C TRP A 319 -1.66 -7.53 18.15
N PRO A 320 -3.00 -7.61 18.23
CA PRO A 320 -3.67 -7.73 19.52
C PRO A 320 -3.35 -9.06 20.20
N ASN A 321 -2.84 -8.98 21.43
CA ASN A 321 -2.42 -10.16 22.19
C ASN A 321 -3.50 -10.69 23.15
N ASN A 322 -4.76 -10.27 22.93
CA ASN A 322 -5.91 -10.68 23.72
C ASN A 322 -7.18 -10.61 22.86
N ARG A 323 -7.98 -11.67 22.91
CA ARG A 323 -9.29 -11.78 22.23
C ARG A 323 -10.23 -10.60 22.48
N SER A 324 -10.18 -9.95 23.66
CA SER A 324 -11.03 -8.78 23.93
C SER A 324 -10.67 -7.54 23.10
N LEU A 325 -9.50 -7.54 22.47
CA LEU A 325 -9.00 -6.49 21.57
C LEU A 325 -9.19 -6.87 20.10
N GLU A 326 -9.68 -8.07 19.81
CA GLU A 326 -10.02 -8.54 18.46
C GLU A 326 -11.47 -8.16 18.15
N ASN A 327 -11.73 -6.89 17.82
CA ASN A 327 -13.04 -6.42 17.35
C ASN A 327 -12.92 -5.04 16.72
N GLN A 328 -13.90 -4.69 15.87
CA GLN A 328 -13.93 -3.42 15.15
C GLN A 328 -13.67 -2.18 16.03
N ALA A 329 -14.29 -2.09 17.22
CA ALA A 329 -14.13 -0.91 18.08
C ALA A 329 -12.70 -0.74 18.61
N ALA A 330 -12.02 -1.85 18.93
CA ALA A 330 -10.62 -1.82 19.32
C ALA A 330 -9.71 -1.44 18.13
N TYR A 331 -10.03 -1.92 16.92
CA TYR A 331 -9.29 -1.56 15.72
C TYR A 331 -9.39 -0.06 15.42
N GLU A 332 -10.60 0.51 15.48
CA GLU A 332 -10.81 1.95 15.32
C GLU A 332 -10.03 2.76 16.38
N ASP A 333 -9.94 2.29 17.63
CA ASP A 333 -9.14 2.92 18.68
C ASP A 333 -7.63 2.87 18.37
N PHE A 334 -7.12 1.77 17.80
CA PHE A 334 -5.73 1.68 17.34
C PHE A 334 -5.45 2.68 16.21
N LEU A 335 -6.34 2.76 15.22
CA LEU A 335 -6.21 3.71 14.11
C LEU A 335 -6.23 5.16 14.60
N ALA A 336 -7.12 5.49 15.55
CA ALA A 336 -7.19 6.81 16.18
C ALA A 336 -5.93 7.17 16.98
N GLN A 337 -5.16 6.19 17.43
CA GLN A 337 -3.87 6.38 18.08
C GLN A 337 -2.71 6.61 17.10
N GLY A 338 -2.94 6.53 15.78
CA GLY A 338 -1.92 6.68 14.74
C GLY A 338 -1.25 5.37 14.33
N ILE A 339 -1.84 4.22 14.66
CA ILE A 339 -1.38 2.92 14.16
C ILE A 339 -1.73 2.77 12.68
N VAL A 340 -0.79 2.26 11.89
CA VAL A 340 -0.88 2.23 10.42
C VAL A 340 -0.94 0.81 9.84
N GLY A 341 -0.82 -0.23 10.66
CA GLY A 341 -1.08 -1.61 10.25
C GLY A 341 -1.83 -2.38 11.33
N LEU A 342 -2.86 -3.11 10.94
CA LEU A 342 -3.69 -3.95 11.80
C LEU A 342 -3.44 -5.42 11.45
N ASN A 343 -2.66 -6.15 12.26
CA ASN A 343 -2.51 -7.60 12.13
C ASN A 343 -3.46 -8.30 13.09
N ILE A 344 -4.60 -8.77 12.57
CA ILE A 344 -5.79 -9.04 13.37
C ILE A 344 -6.48 -10.36 13.01
N ASN A 345 -7.25 -10.89 13.95
CA ASN A 345 -7.92 -12.19 13.82
C ASN A 345 -9.30 -12.11 13.14
N PHE A 346 -9.86 -10.90 12.94
CA PHE A 346 -11.13 -10.67 12.24
C PHE A 346 -10.97 -9.75 11.01
N PRO A 347 -10.47 -10.28 9.87
CA PRO A 347 -10.22 -9.53 8.64
C PRO A 347 -11.36 -8.59 8.21
N ALA A 348 -12.60 -9.08 8.17
CA ALA A 348 -13.74 -8.28 7.70
C ALA A 348 -14.03 -7.08 8.61
N GLN A 349 -13.87 -7.26 9.93
CA GLN A 349 -14.02 -6.17 10.89
C GLN A 349 -12.86 -5.16 10.81
N GLY A 350 -11.65 -5.62 10.48
CA GLY A 350 -10.51 -4.73 10.25
C GLY A 350 -10.68 -3.83 9.04
N VAL A 351 -11.11 -4.41 7.92
CA VAL A 351 -11.39 -3.65 6.70
C VAL A 351 -12.49 -2.62 6.96
N ALA A 352 -13.58 -3.01 7.63
CA ALA A 352 -14.63 -2.09 8.03
C ALA A 352 -14.13 -0.97 8.98
N ALA A 353 -13.21 -1.27 9.90
CA ALA A 353 -12.61 -0.27 10.78
C ALA A 353 -11.75 0.74 10.00
N VAL A 354 -10.96 0.28 9.03
CA VAL A 354 -10.16 1.16 8.16
C VAL A 354 -11.08 2.04 7.30
N GLU A 355 -12.13 1.48 6.70
CA GLU A 355 -13.12 2.26 5.95
C GLU A 355 -13.79 3.32 6.82
N ALA A 356 -14.22 2.95 8.03
CA ALA A 356 -14.83 3.88 8.98
C ALA A 356 -13.85 4.97 9.43
N TYR A 357 -12.59 4.61 9.71
CA TYR A 357 -11.54 5.55 10.06
C TYR A 357 -11.30 6.56 8.93
N LEU A 358 -11.10 6.08 7.70
CA LEU A 358 -10.88 6.95 6.53
C LEU A 358 -12.07 7.88 6.28
N ALA A 359 -13.31 7.40 6.46
CA ALA A 359 -14.49 8.24 6.38
C ALA A 359 -14.54 9.31 7.48
N ALA A 360 -14.06 8.99 8.69
CA ALA A 360 -14.07 9.90 9.85
C ALA A 360 -12.91 10.91 9.84
N THR A 361 -11.75 10.54 9.29
CA THR A 361 -10.55 11.39 9.22
C THR A 361 -10.38 12.09 7.88
N ALA A 362 -11.23 11.81 6.90
CA ALA A 362 -11.27 12.58 5.68
C ALA A 362 -11.44 14.07 6.04
N VAL A 363 -10.56 14.93 5.51
CA VAL A 363 -10.85 16.36 5.41
C VAL A 363 -12.25 16.47 4.82
N GLN A 364 -13.13 17.18 5.52
CA GLN A 364 -14.50 17.34 5.05
C GLN A 364 -14.42 17.94 3.65
N ALA A 365 -14.91 17.18 2.67
CA ALA A 365 -14.84 17.58 1.29
C ALA A 365 -15.52 18.94 1.14
N SER A 366 -14.81 19.88 0.53
CA SER A 366 -15.38 21.18 0.23
C SER A 366 -16.03 21.07 -1.14
N ALA A 367 -17.34 20.86 -1.16
CA ALA A 367 -18.09 20.68 -2.39
C ALA A 367 -18.03 21.95 -3.26
N SER A 368 -17.67 21.78 -4.53
CA SER A 368 -17.78 22.82 -5.54
C SER A 368 -19.25 23.10 -5.90
N ALA A 369 -19.50 24.21 -6.60
CA ALA A 369 -20.85 24.57 -7.06
C ALA A 369 -21.46 23.54 -8.02
N GLY A 370 -20.62 22.79 -8.75
CA GLY A 370 -21.08 21.74 -9.66
C GLY A 370 -21.73 20.53 -8.97
N CYS A 371 -21.58 20.38 -7.65
CA CYS A 371 -22.29 19.35 -6.86
C CYS A 371 -23.80 19.60 -6.74
N ASP A 372 -24.26 20.83 -6.98
CA ASP A 372 -25.68 21.18 -6.96
C ASP A 372 -26.36 21.02 -8.33
N ASN A 373 -25.67 20.45 -9.33
CA ASN A 373 -26.21 20.28 -10.67
C ASN A 373 -27.32 19.20 -10.70
N GLU A 374 -28.55 19.59 -11.05
CA GLU A 374 -29.70 18.68 -11.13
C GLU A 374 -29.59 17.60 -12.23
N SER A 375 -28.63 17.74 -13.15
CA SER A 375 -28.38 16.79 -14.23
C SER A 375 -26.87 16.69 -14.49
N PRO A 376 -26.14 15.95 -13.63
CA PRO A 376 -24.71 15.78 -13.79
C PRO A 376 -24.40 14.96 -15.05
N GLU A 377 -23.24 15.23 -15.63
CA GLU A 377 -22.70 14.45 -16.74
C GLU A 377 -22.39 13.01 -16.25
N ALA A 378 -22.57 12.03 -17.13
CA ALA A 378 -22.27 10.64 -16.80
C ALA A 378 -20.75 10.38 -16.73
N PRO A 379 -20.29 9.31 -16.06
CA PRO A 379 -18.91 8.84 -16.19
C PRO A 379 -18.51 8.63 -17.66
N GLY A 380 -17.29 9.02 -18.02
CA GLY A 380 -16.81 8.94 -19.40
C GLY A 380 -15.68 9.92 -19.72
N GLN A 381 -15.25 9.87 -20.98
CA GLN A 381 -14.23 10.77 -21.54
C GLN A 381 -14.90 11.86 -22.39
N TYR A 382 -14.45 13.09 -22.22
CA TYR A 382 -15.05 14.28 -22.81
C TYR A 382 -13.98 15.21 -23.38
N ASP A 383 -14.29 15.85 -24.51
CA ASP A 383 -13.53 16.99 -25.03
C ASP A 383 -14.26 18.29 -24.67
N GLY A 384 -13.53 19.25 -24.13
CA GLY A 384 -14.06 20.55 -23.74
C GLY A 384 -13.25 21.72 -24.27
N THR A 385 -13.83 22.92 -24.15
CA THR A 385 -13.17 24.20 -24.43
C THR A 385 -13.29 25.14 -23.24
N PHE A 386 -12.35 26.08 -23.13
CA PHE A 386 -12.33 27.09 -22.07
C PHE A 386 -11.68 28.38 -22.57
N GLY A 387 -11.93 29.47 -21.83
CA GLY A 387 -11.32 30.77 -22.08
C GLY A 387 -11.73 31.45 -23.39
N GLU A 388 -11.14 32.61 -23.67
CA GLU A 388 -11.37 33.40 -24.88
C GLU A 388 -10.06 34.09 -25.33
N GLY A 389 -9.93 34.41 -26.61
CA GLY A 389 -8.76 35.12 -27.13
C GLY A 389 -7.46 34.37 -26.85
N ASN A 390 -6.48 35.03 -26.21
CA ASN A 390 -5.18 34.42 -25.91
C ASN A 390 -5.22 33.41 -24.74
N THR A 391 -6.31 33.38 -23.97
CA THR A 391 -6.50 32.39 -22.89
C THR A 391 -7.42 31.23 -23.34
N ALA A 392 -7.79 31.18 -24.62
CA ALA A 392 -8.65 30.12 -25.15
C ALA A 392 -7.89 28.80 -25.31
N GLY A 393 -8.52 27.70 -24.92
CA GLY A 393 -7.94 26.37 -24.98
C GLY A 393 -8.97 25.25 -25.13
N THR A 394 -8.44 24.04 -25.25
CA THR A 394 -9.18 22.78 -25.24
C THR A 394 -8.72 21.93 -24.07
N TYR A 395 -9.55 21.02 -23.58
CA TYR A 395 -9.11 20.03 -22.61
C TYR A 395 -9.74 18.68 -22.88
N LEU A 396 -8.98 17.64 -22.56
CA LEU A 396 -9.46 16.29 -22.38
C LEU A 396 -9.86 16.14 -20.91
N GLU A 397 -11.09 15.71 -20.65
CA GLU A 397 -11.61 15.40 -19.32
C GLU A 397 -12.00 13.93 -19.23
N TYR A 398 -11.76 13.34 -18.06
CA TYR A 398 -12.27 12.03 -17.71
C TYR A 398 -12.96 12.04 -16.36
N LEU A 399 -14.20 11.58 -16.36
CA LEU A 399 -15.03 11.35 -15.18
C LEU A 399 -14.99 9.86 -14.85
N PRO A 400 -14.47 9.47 -13.67
CA PRO A 400 -14.28 8.06 -13.33
C PRO A 400 -15.62 7.36 -13.09
N PRO A 401 -15.66 6.00 -13.11
CA PRO A 401 -16.89 5.24 -12.82
C PRO A 401 -17.55 5.58 -11.47
N ALA A 402 -16.77 6.06 -10.51
CA ALA A 402 -17.25 6.50 -9.20
C ALA A 402 -17.95 7.88 -9.21
N TYR A 403 -17.90 8.63 -10.31
CA TYR A 403 -18.52 9.95 -10.40
C TYR A 403 -20.05 9.85 -10.52
N ASP A 404 -20.75 10.29 -9.48
CA ASP A 404 -22.22 10.33 -9.40
C ASP A 404 -22.81 11.74 -9.54
N GLY A 405 -21.95 12.76 -9.59
CA GLY A 405 -22.32 14.18 -9.64
C GLY A 405 -22.81 14.77 -8.33
N ALA A 406 -22.80 14.03 -7.23
CA ALA A 406 -23.25 14.46 -5.90
C ALA A 406 -22.17 14.32 -4.83
N THR A 407 -21.26 13.37 -4.98
CA THR A 407 -20.12 13.13 -4.12
C THR A 407 -18.91 13.90 -4.65
N PRO A 408 -18.37 14.89 -3.91
CA PRO A 408 -17.22 15.68 -4.39
C PRO A 408 -15.99 14.79 -4.56
N LEU A 409 -15.44 14.76 -5.77
CA LEU A 409 -14.22 13.99 -6.08
C LEU A 409 -12.99 14.91 -6.19
N PRO A 410 -11.77 14.41 -5.89
CA PRO A 410 -10.53 15.13 -6.18
C PRO A 410 -10.41 15.49 -7.67
N LEU A 411 -9.73 16.59 -7.96
CA LEU A 411 -9.39 17.01 -9.33
C LEU A 411 -7.88 16.92 -9.53
N VAL A 412 -7.45 16.29 -10.63
CA VAL A 412 -6.03 16.25 -11.05
C VAL A 412 -5.90 16.91 -12.43
N LEU A 413 -5.23 18.06 -12.45
CA LEU A 413 -4.84 18.74 -13.69
C LEU A 413 -3.48 18.22 -14.15
N THR A 414 -3.40 17.72 -15.39
CA THR A 414 -2.22 17.07 -15.95
C THR A 414 -1.69 17.85 -17.15
N LEU A 415 -0.55 18.52 -16.97
CA LEU A 415 -0.01 19.46 -17.96
C LEU A 415 1.02 18.79 -18.87
N HIS A 416 0.75 18.80 -20.17
CA HIS A 416 1.64 18.23 -21.18
C HIS A 416 2.94 19.01 -21.34
N GLY A 417 4.00 18.36 -21.83
CA GLY A 417 5.26 18.97 -22.20
C GLY A 417 5.22 19.75 -23.52
N TRP A 418 6.35 20.35 -23.89
CA TRP A 418 6.49 21.11 -25.14
C TRP A 418 6.27 20.18 -26.33
N LEU A 419 5.44 20.58 -27.31
CA LEU A 419 4.93 19.78 -28.44
C LEU A 419 3.99 18.61 -28.11
N GLN A 420 3.82 18.24 -26.84
CA GLN A 420 2.88 17.19 -26.49
C GLN A 420 1.44 17.68 -26.58
N THR A 421 0.50 16.74 -26.65
CA THR A 421 -0.95 17.03 -26.67
C THR A 421 -1.60 16.47 -25.40
N PRO A 422 -2.87 16.85 -25.11
CA PRO A 422 -3.64 16.24 -24.02
C PRO A 422 -3.67 14.70 -24.06
N ASP A 423 -3.89 14.09 -25.23
CA ASP A 423 -3.91 12.63 -25.37
C ASP A 423 -2.55 11.99 -25.07
N LEU A 424 -1.46 12.66 -25.47
CA LEU A 424 -0.13 12.13 -25.31
C LEU A 424 0.28 12.11 -23.83
N ILE A 425 0.07 13.22 -23.12
CA ILE A 425 0.37 13.25 -21.68
C ILE A 425 -0.55 12.31 -20.90
N ALA A 426 -1.82 12.18 -21.29
CA ALA A 426 -2.75 11.24 -20.65
C ALA A 426 -2.30 9.78 -20.83
N THR A 427 -1.67 9.45 -21.97
CA THR A 427 -1.09 8.14 -22.23
C THR A 427 0.23 7.95 -21.46
N GLU A 428 1.11 8.95 -21.48
CA GLU A 428 2.42 8.91 -20.84
C GLU A 428 2.31 8.75 -19.33
N SER A 429 1.36 9.45 -18.70
CA SER A 429 1.09 9.41 -17.26
C SER A 429 0.05 8.37 -16.84
N ASP A 430 -0.50 7.59 -17.78
CA ASP A 430 -1.61 6.65 -17.56
C ASP A 430 -2.83 7.28 -16.84
N LEU A 431 -3.13 8.55 -17.14
CA LEU A 431 -4.13 9.36 -16.43
C LEU A 431 -5.51 8.68 -16.37
N LEU A 432 -5.91 8.07 -17.48
CA LEU A 432 -7.23 7.45 -17.63
C LEU A 432 -7.41 6.25 -16.71
N ALA A 433 -6.47 5.31 -16.74
CA ALA A 433 -6.55 4.11 -15.93
C ALA A 433 -6.46 4.46 -14.45
N ARG A 434 -5.57 5.38 -14.08
CA ARG A 434 -5.37 5.80 -12.69
C ARG A 434 -6.55 6.61 -12.15
N SER A 435 -7.18 7.46 -12.97
CA SER A 435 -8.44 8.11 -12.58
C SER A 435 -9.54 7.10 -12.29
N SER A 436 -9.70 6.08 -13.15
CA SER A 436 -10.69 5.02 -12.91
C SER A 436 -10.38 4.20 -11.66
N GLN A 437 -9.10 3.91 -11.41
CA GLN A 437 -8.66 3.11 -10.26
C GLN A 437 -8.81 3.86 -8.94
N PHE A 438 -8.43 5.14 -8.92
CA PHE A 438 -8.30 5.93 -7.70
C PHE A 438 -9.49 6.86 -7.43
N GLY A 439 -10.37 7.07 -8.40
CA GLY A 439 -11.61 7.82 -8.21
C GLY A 439 -11.41 9.33 -8.13
N PHE A 440 -10.70 9.93 -9.10
CA PHE A 440 -10.56 11.38 -9.23
C PHE A 440 -10.98 11.87 -10.62
N VAL A 441 -11.40 13.13 -10.75
CA VAL A 441 -11.64 13.78 -12.05
C VAL A 441 -10.29 14.13 -12.68
N GLY A 442 -9.99 13.57 -13.85
CA GLY A 442 -8.74 13.81 -14.57
C GLY A 442 -8.93 14.83 -15.70
N VAL A 443 -8.08 15.85 -15.78
CA VAL A 443 -8.14 16.87 -16.84
C VAL A 443 -6.77 17.14 -17.43
N ALA A 444 -6.64 17.07 -18.75
CA ALA A 444 -5.45 17.46 -19.50
C ALA A 444 -5.77 18.63 -20.46
N PRO A 445 -5.40 19.87 -20.12
CA PRO A 445 -5.66 21.04 -20.96
C PRO A 445 -4.55 21.30 -21.98
N ASP A 446 -4.88 22.08 -23.02
CA ASP A 446 -3.95 22.71 -23.96
C ASP A 446 -4.47 24.11 -24.34
N ILE A 447 -3.56 25.05 -24.60
CA ILE A 447 -3.91 26.41 -25.03
C ILE A 447 -3.84 26.48 -26.56
N THR A 448 -4.83 27.11 -27.19
CA THR A 448 -4.86 27.20 -28.66
C THR A 448 -3.77 28.15 -29.17
N ARG A 449 -2.67 27.59 -29.70
CA ARG A 449 -1.54 28.34 -30.26
C ARG A 449 -0.79 27.51 -31.33
N PRO A 450 0.13 28.12 -32.12
CA PRO A 450 0.81 27.41 -33.21
C PRO A 450 1.62 26.18 -32.78
N VAL A 451 2.26 26.24 -31.61
CA VAL A 451 3.03 25.15 -31.01
C VAL A 451 2.48 24.91 -29.61
N SER A 452 1.99 23.70 -29.35
CA SER A 452 1.47 23.33 -28.02
C SER A 452 2.59 23.41 -26.98
N MET A 453 2.41 24.32 -26.01
CA MET A 453 3.36 24.68 -24.96
C MET A 453 2.70 25.63 -23.95
N TRP A 454 3.36 25.89 -22.83
CA TRP A 454 2.96 26.80 -21.76
C TRP A 454 3.87 28.03 -21.68
N ASN A 455 3.26 29.19 -21.51
CA ASN A 455 3.89 30.40 -21.02
C ASN A 455 4.03 30.29 -19.51
N THR A 456 5.23 29.93 -19.05
CA THR A 456 5.47 29.63 -17.64
C THR A 456 5.76 30.88 -16.82
N ALA A 457 5.63 32.11 -17.32
CA ALA A 457 5.79 33.31 -16.50
C ALA A 457 4.76 33.34 -15.34
N LEU A 458 5.18 33.82 -14.15
CA LEU A 458 4.32 33.86 -12.96
C LEU A 458 3.10 34.78 -13.15
N ASP A 459 3.26 35.84 -13.94
CA ASP A 459 2.23 36.77 -14.39
C ASP A 459 1.76 36.49 -15.83
N GLY A 460 2.04 35.28 -16.34
CA GLY A 460 1.67 34.84 -17.68
C GLY A 460 0.16 34.69 -17.87
N ASP A 461 -0.27 34.82 -19.13
CA ASP A 461 -1.66 34.60 -19.55
C ASP A 461 -2.14 33.16 -19.30
N ASP A 462 -1.24 32.17 -19.36
CA ASP A 462 -1.59 30.77 -19.12
C ASP A 462 -1.97 30.50 -17.66
N VAL A 463 -1.43 31.26 -16.69
CA VAL A 463 -1.89 31.20 -15.29
C VAL A 463 -3.36 31.63 -15.21
N THR A 464 -3.71 32.71 -15.91
CA THR A 464 -5.09 33.22 -15.97
C THR A 464 -6.01 32.23 -16.68
N ALA A 465 -5.55 31.62 -17.78
CA ALA A 465 -6.29 30.63 -18.53
C ALA A 465 -6.62 29.40 -17.68
N LEU A 466 -5.64 28.85 -16.98
CA LEU A 466 -5.81 27.65 -16.16
C LEU A 466 -6.61 27.93 -14.88
N ALA A 467 -6.48 29.12 -14.27
CA ALA A 467 -7.37 29.54 -13.19
C ALA A 467 -8.84 29.61 -13.66
N GLY A 468 -9.08 30.15 -14.86
CA GLY A 468 -10.42 30.18 -15.46
C GLY A 468 -10.97 28.79 -15.81
N LEU A 469 -10.10 27.86 -16.22
CA LEU A 469 -10.49 26.46 -16.41
C LEU A 469 -10.91 25.81 -15.08
N LEU A 470 -10.16 26.02 -14.00
CA LEU A 470 -10.55 25.52 -12.68
C LEU A 470 -11.92 26.06 -12.25
N ASP A 471 -12.18 27.36 -12.45
CA ASP A 471 -13.49 27.97 -12.17
C ASP A 471 -14.62 27.30 -12.98
N GLN A 472 -14.37 27.04 -14.27
CA GLN A 472 -15.33 26.36 -15.14
C GLN A 472 -15.61 24.92 -14.69
N LEU A 473 -14.57 24.17 -14.30
CA LEU A 473 -14.70 22.80 -13.81
C LEU A 473 -15.44 22.77 -12.47
N GLU A 474 -15.06 23.60 -11.51
CA GLU A 474 -15.73 23.69 -10.20
C GLU A 474 -17.20 24.12 -10.31
N ALA A 475 -17.55 24.91 -11.33
CA ALA A 475 -18.94 25.30 -11.59
C ALA A 475 -19.78 24.19 -12.24
N SER A 476 -19.15 23.22 -12.92
CA SER A 476 -19.85 22.25 -13.78
C SER A 476 -19.68 20.79 -13.38
N ARG A 477 -18.73 20.48 -12.50
CA ARG A 477 -18.43 19.15 -11.96
C ARG A 477 -18.48 19.19 -10.45
N CYS A 478 -18.90 18.07 -9.84
CA CYS A 478 -18.85 17.91 -8.40
C CYS A 478 -17.43 17.57 -7.94
N ILE A 479 -16.69 18.60 -7.54
CA ILE A 479 -15.26 18.55 -7.20
C ILE A 479 -15.08 18.89 -5.72
N ASP A 480 -14.15 18.20 -5.07
CA ASP A 480 -13.65 18.59 -3.75
C ASP A 480 -12.59 19.69 -3.91
N THR A 481 -12.93 20.93 -3.58
CA THR A 481 -12.04 22.09 -3.72
C THR A 481 -10.87 22.05 -2.74
N ASN A 482 -10.90 21.17 -1.72
CA ASN A 482 -9.73 20.91 -0.87
C ASN A 482 -8.74 19.94 -1.51
N ARG A 483 -9.09 19.31 -2.64
CA ARG A 483 -8.29 18.28 -3.30
C ARG A 483 -8.10 18.57 -4.79
N VAL A 484 -7.65 19.79 -5.07
CA VAL A 484 -7.21 20.22 -6.41
C VAL A 484 -5.70 20.07 -6.52
N TYR A 485 -5.26 19.16 -7.38
CA TYR A 485 -3.86 18.82 -7.57
C TYR A 485 -3.40 19.12 -8.99
N VAL A 486 -2.09 19.36 -9.16
CA VAL A 486 -1.50 19.59 -10.48
C VAL A 486 -0.24 18.76 -10.66
N MET A 487 -0.17 18.00 -11.74
CA MET A 487 1.05 17.34 -12.19
C MET A 487 1.37 17.73 -13.63
N GLY A 488 2.60 17.49 -14.07
CA GLY A 488 2.95 17.79 -15.45
C GLY A 488 4.36 17.35 -15.82
N MET A 489 4.61 17.30 -17.12
CA MET A 489 5.87 16.86 -17.72
C MET A 489 6.61 18.03 -18.36
N SER A 490 7.94 18.13 -18.20
CA SER A 490 8.76 19.08 -18.96
C SER A 490 8.32 20.55 -18.83
N ASN A 491 8.00 21.22 -19.95
CA ASN A 491 7.40 22.55 -19.95
C ASN A 491 6.06 22.61 -19.18
N GLY A 492 5.29 21.51 -19.14
CA GLY A 492 4.15 21.32 -18.25
C GLY A 492 4.55 21.27 -16.78
N ALA A 493 5.64 20.58 -16.41
CA ALA A 493 6.20 20.58 -15.06
C ALA A 493 6.70 21.97 -14.61
N MET A 494 7.25 22.74 -15.56
CA MET A 494 7.60 24.14 -15.33
C MET A 494 6.34 24.97 -15.03
N MET A 495 5.24 24.73 -15.75
CA MET A 495 3.96 25.37 -15.51
C MET A 495 3.32 24.91 -14.19
N THR A 496 3.42 23.63 -13.84
CA THR A 496 3.02 23.07 -12.54
C THR A 496 3.70 23.81 -11.40
N SER A 497 5.00 24.07 -11.53
CA SER A 497 5.75 24.89 -10.56
C SER A 497 5.24 26.34 -10.50
N THR A 498 4.89 26.94 -11.64
CA THR A 498 4.28 28.28 -11.70
C THR A 498 2.94 28.34 -10.98
N LEU A 499 2.06 27.38 -11.24
CA LEU A 499 0.73 27.31 -10.65
C LEU A 499 0.80 27.09 -9.14
N ALA A 500 1.72 26.25 -8.66
CA ALA A 500 1.97 26.08 -7.23
C ALA A 500 2.30 27.41 -6.53
N CYS A 501 2.99 28.32 -7.22
CA CYS A 501 3.26 29.66 -6.70
C CYS A 501 2.04 30.58 -6.84
N ALA A 502 1.43 30.65 -8.02
CA ALA A 502 0.41 31.64 -8.36
C ALA A 502 -0.97 31.34 -7.75
N LEU A 503 -1.29 30.06 -7.56
CA LEU A 503 -2.58 29.56 -7.08
C LEU A 503 -2.41 28.74 -5.80
N SER A 504 -1.45 29.12 -4.94
CA SER A 504 -1.15 28.42 -3.68
C SER A 504 -2.33 28.36 -2.70
N ASP A 505 -3.33 29.22 -2.89
CA ASP A 505 -4.59 29.26 -2.16
C ASP A 505 -5.63 28.26 -2.69
N ARG A 506 -5.44 27.70 -3.89
CA ARG A 506 -6.36 26.74 -4.51
C ARG A 506 -5.76 25.35 -4.64
N ILE A 507 -4.49 25.28 -5.00
CA ILE A 507 -3.82 24.00 -5.23
C ILE A 507 -3.38 23.42 -3.89
N ALA A 508 -3.70 22.13 -3.69
CA ALA A 508 -3.42 21.39 -2.48
C ALA A 508 -2.01 20.78 -2.48
N ALA A 509 -1.56 20.25 -3.63
CA ALA A 509 -0.21 19.71 -3.82
C ALA A 509 0.15 19.63 -5.31
N VAL A 510 1.45 19.55 -5.63
CA VAL A 510 1.93 19.47 -7.01
C VAL A 510 3.00 18.41 -7.26
N ALA A 511 3.08 17.92 -8.51
CA ALA A 511 4.09 16.97 -8.95
C ALA A 511 4.72 17.33 -10.31
N PRO A 512 5.83 18.10 -10.33
CA PRO A 512 6.59 18.34 -11.55
C PRO A 512 7.49 17.15 -11.91
N VAL A 513 7.31 16.60 -13.13
CA VAL A 513 8.12 15.51 -13.70
C VAL A 513 9.03 16.07 -14.79
N ALA A 514 10.34 15.84 -14.66
CA ALA A 514 11.37 16.27 -15.60
C ALA A 514 11.28 17.78 -15.94
N GLY A 515 11.13 18.66 -14.96
CA GLY A 515 11.02 20.10 -15.21
C GLY A 515 10.67 20.97 -14.01
N VAL A 516 11.01 20.52 -12.78
CA VAL A 516 10.82 21.34 -11.58
C VAL A 516 11.60 22.64 -11.71
N ARG A 517 10.97 23.75 -11.33
CA ARG A 517 11.61 25.07 -11.26
C ARG A 517 11.19 25.81 -10.01
N TYR A 518 11.95 26.83 -9.64
CA TYR A 518 11.57 27.77 -8.57
C TYR A 518 11.44 29.17 -9.18
N PRO A 519 10.23 29.60 -9.58
CA PRO A 519 10.02 30.87 -10.28
C PRO A 519 10.43 32.08 -9.44
N GLU A 520 10.98 33.11 -10.09
CA GLU A 520 11.22 34.40 -9.42
C GLU A 520 9.90 34.95 -8.85
N GLY A 521 9.92 35.40 -7.59
CA GLY A 521 8.72 35.88 -6.88
C GLY A 521 7.91 34.82 -6.11
N CYS A 522 8.21 33.53 -6.31
CA CYS A 522 7.48 32.43 -5.64
C CYS A 522 7.58 32.44 -4.10
N ALA A 523 8.66 33.00 -3.56
CA ALA A 523 8.90 33.08 -2.11
C ALA A 523 7.86 33.93 -1.35
N SER A 524 7.06 34.74 -2.04
CA SER A 524 6.04 35.61 -1.41
C SER A 524 4.63 35.01 -1.33
N THR A 525 4.43 33.77 -1.79
CA THR A 525 3.12 33.09 -1.78
C THR A 525 3.07 31.93 -0.77
N GLY A 526 1.88 31.37 -0.49
CA GLY A 526 1.68 30.38 0.57
C GLY A 526 2.25 28.99 0.24
N PRO A 527 2.68 28.18 1.22
CA PRO A 527 3.37 26.92 0.96
C PRO A 527 2.49 25.92 0.18
N VAL A 528 3.13 25.06 -0.62
CA VAL A 528 2.47 24.01 -1.41
C VAL A 528 3.36 22.76 -1.39
N PRO A 529 2.86 21.63 -0.84
CA PRO A 529 3.53 20.34 -0.88
C PRO A 529 3.95 19.95 -2.29
N LEU A 530 5.16 19.40 -2.45
CA LEU A 530 5.74 19.09 -3.75
C LEU A 530 6.51 17.77 -3.77
N VAL A 531 6.27 16.95 -4.80
CA VAL A 531 7.07 15.77 -5.14
C VAL A 531 7.60 15.89 -6.57
N ALA A 532 8.91 15.93 -6.75
CA ALA A 532 9.55 16.08 -8.06
C ALA A 532 10.23 14.79 -8.51
N PHE A 533 10.35 14.61 -9.83
CA PHE A 533 11.04 13.48 -10.46
C PHE A 533 11.97 14.02 -11.55
N HIS A 534 13.22 13.57 -11.61
CA HIS A 534 14.15 14.03 -12.64
C HIS A 534 15.26 13.02 -12.93
N GLY A 535 15.56 12.78 -14.21
CA GLY A 535 16.64 11.90 -14.64
C GLY A 535 17.99 12.60 -14.71
N THR A 536 19.06 11.94 -14.28
CA THR A 536 20.41 12.55 -14.27
C THR A 536 21.00 12.74 -15.68
N ASN A 537 20.51 11.99 -16.68
CA ASN A 537 20.92 12.05 -18.08
C ASN A 537 19.85 12.67 -18.99
N ASP A 538 18.97 13.51 -18.44
CA ASP A 538 17.94 14.22 -19.20
C ASP A 538 18.56 15.05 -20.36
N PRO A 539 18.25 14.72 -21.64
CA PRO A 539 18.84 15.40 -22.79
C PRO A 539 18.24 16.77 -23.11
N TYR A 540 17.17 17.19 -22.41
CA TYR A 540 16.49 18.47 -22.58
C TYR A 540 16.70 19.40 -21.39
N LEU A 541 16.44 18.96 -20.16
CA LEU A 541 16.60 19.78 -18.97
C LEU A 541 17.66 19.15 -18.07
N ALA A 542 18.88 19.66 -18.15
CA ALA A 542 20.01 19.05 -17.48
C ALA A 542 19.80 19.04 -15.96
N TYR A 543 20.10 17.90 -15.34
CA TYR A 543 19.98 17.71 -13.89
C TYR A 543 20.87 18.69 -13.11
N ASP A 544 22.06 18.96 -13.65
CA ASP A 544 23.03 19.89 -13.08
C ASP A 544 22.73 21.38 -13.38
N GLY A 545 21.60 21.67 -14.03
CA GLY A 545 21.17 23.03 -14.37
C GLY A 545 21.35 23.38 -15.86
N GLY A 546 20.48 24.25 -16.36
CA GLY A 546 20.50 24.70 -17.76
C GLY A 546 19.86 23.73 -18.74
N TYR A 547 20.05 24.03 -20.03
CA TYR A 547 19.49 23.23 -21.13
C TYR A 547 20.42 22.13 -21.61
N GLY A 548 19.86 20.94 -21.78
CA GLY A 548 20.50 19.81 -22.44
C GLY A 548 20.65 20.03 -23.96
N PRO A 549 21.45 19.19 -24.63
CA PRO A 549 21.84 19.38 -26.02
C PRO A 549 20.67 19.33 -27.01
N LYS A 550 19.52 18.74 -26.64
CA LYS A 550 18.36 18.60 -27.55
C LYS A 550 17.38 19.77 -27.50
N VAL A 551 17.47 20.69 -26.55
CA VAL A 551 16.52 21.84 -26.46
C VAL A 551 16.59 22.72 -27.70
N ALA A 552 17.78 22.92 -28.24
CA ALA A 552 17.99 23.78 -29.41
C ALA A 552 17.23 23.30 -30.66
N ASP A 553 16.87 22.01 -30.72
CA ASP A 553 16.16 21.39 -31.84
C ASP A 553 14.63 21.48 -31.70
N LEU A 554 14.13 21.87 -30.52
CA LEU A 554 12.69 22.06 -30.33
C LEU A 554 12.17 23.24 -31.16
N PRO A 555 10.93 23.20 -31.68
CA PRO A 555 10.35 24.31 -32.43
C PRO A 555 10.19 25.58 -31.58
N SER A 556 10.41 26.74 -32.21
CA SER A 556 10.11 28.05 -31.62
C SER A 556 8.61 28.21 -31.37
N PRO A 557 8.18 29.05 -30.40
CA PRO A 557 6.76 29.24 -30.07
C PRO A 557 5.84 29.61 -31.24
N ASP A 558 6.37 30.31 -32.24
CA ASP A 558 5.65 30.69 -33.45
C ASP A 558 5.63 29.60 -34.53
N GLY A 559 6.35 28.49 -34.31
CA GLY A 559 6.48 27.35 -35.21
C GLY A 559 7.29 27.64 -36.47
N THR A 560 8.04 28.75 -36.54
CA THR A 560 8.73 29.16 -37.77
C THR A 560 10.20 28.76 -37.85
N SER A 561 10.80 28.35 -36.72
CA SER A 561 12.21 27.98 -36.59
C SER A 561 12.41 27.01 -35.41
N THR A 562 13.66 26.70 -35.05
CA THR A 562 13.95 26.03 -33.76
C THR A 562 14.29 27.04 -32.65
N LEU A 563 14.26 26.60 -31.39
CA LEU A 563 14.65 27.42 -30.24
C LEU A 563 16.10 27.91 -30.38
N GLY A 564 17.01 27.06 -30.86
CA GLY A 564 18.40 27.44 -31.13
C GLY A 564 18.53 28.52 -32.21
N GLU A 565 17.76 28.42 -33.29
CA GLU A 565 17.74 29.42 -34.36
C GLU A 565 17.08 30.74 -33.94
N SER A 566 16.09 30.66 -33.04
CA SER A 566 15.41 31.83 -32.47
C SER A 566 16.30 32.66 -31.53
N GLY A 567 17.49 32.13 -31.21
CA GLY A 567 18.45 32.76 -30.31
C GLY A 567 18.14 32.54 -28.83
N MET A 568 17.37 31.51 -28.50
CA MET A 568 17.19 31.07 -27.11
C MET A 568 18.57 30.73 -26.55
N LYS A 569 18.93 31.39 -25.46
CA LYS A 569 20.20 31.15 -24.78
C LYS A 569 19.95 30.26 -23.59
N ASP A 570 20.88 29.35 -23.37
CA ASP A 570 20.99 28.63 -22.12
C ASP A 570 21.03 29.65 -20.96
N PRO A 571 20.13 29.55 -19.97
CA PRO A 571 20.23 30.37 -18.77
C PRO A 571 21.54 30.02 -18.06
N LEU A 572 22.55 30.88 -18.22
CA LEU A 572 23.90 30.70 -17.70
C LEU A 572 23.98 30.50 -16.16
N ASP A 573 22.87 30.73 -15.45
CA ASP A 573 22.74 30.70 -13.99
C ASP A 573 21.54 29.85 -13.51
N ASP A 574 21.02 28.90 -14.30
CA ASP A 574 19.92 28.01 -13.83
C ASP A 574 20.45 26.93 -12.87
N PRO A 575 19.98 26.87 -11.62
CA PRO A 575 20.54 25.97 -10.61
C PRO A 575 20.24 24.48 -10.88
N PRO A 576 21.04 23.56 -10.31
CA PRO A 576 20.76 22.13 -10.34
C PRO A 576 19.38 21.79 -9.78
N VAL A 577 18.83 20.65 -10.22
CA VAL A 577 17.51 20.15 -9.77
C VAL A 577 17.41 20.03 -8.25
N PRO A 578 18.39 19.43 -7.53
CA PRO A 578 18.34 19.36 -6.07
C PRO A 578 18.24 20.73 -5.38
N GLU A 579 18.94 21.74 -5.90
CA GLU A 579 18.87 23.10 -5.36
C GLU A 579 17.49 23.73 -5.59
N ARG A 580 16.89 23.50 -6.77
CA ARG A 580 15.51 23.94 -7.05
C ARG A 580 14.52 23.32 -6.08
N VAL A 581 14.62 22.02 -5.78
CA VAL A 581 13.74 21.37 -4.80
C VAL A 581 14.04 21.82 -3.37
N ALA A 582 15.30 22.09 -3.03
CA ALA A 582 15.66 22.67 -1.73
C ALA A 582 15.04 24.07 -1.53
N ASN A 583 14.92 24.88 -2.58
CA ASN A 583 14.21 26.17 -2.50
C ASN A 583 12.71 25.98 -2.21
N TRP A 584 12.09 24.93 -2.76
CA TRP A 584 10.72 24.53 -2.38
C TRP A 584 10.63 24.07 -0.93
N ALA A 585 11.58 23.28 -0.46
CA ALA A 585 11.63 22.84 0.93
C ALA A 585 11.74 24.04 1.88
N GLY A 586 12.60 25.02 1.55
CA GLY A 586 12.72 26.28 2.30
C GLY A 586 11.40 27.06 2.34
N ARG A 587 10.65 27.09 1.22
CA ARG A 587 9.32 27.70 1.15
C ARG A 587 8.28 26.95 2.00
N ASN A 588 8.37 25.63 2.05
CA ASN A 588 7.50 24.76 2.88
C ASN A 588 7.95 24.72 4.36
N GLY A 589 8.96 25.50 4.72
CA GLY A 589 9.43 25.67 6.10
C GLY A 589 10.13 24.43 6.66
N CYS A 590 10.73 23.61 5.81
CA CYS A 590 11.50 22.44 6.26
C CYS A 590 12.79 22.90 6.92
N ASP A 591 13.03 22.46 8.16
CA ASP A 591 14.15 22.89 9.00
C ASP A 591 15.13 21.77 9.37
N GLY A 592 14.85 20.53 8.96
CA GLY A 592 15.76 19.40 9.12
C GLY A 592 16.70 19.19 7.93
N GLU A 593 17.78 18.45 8.16
CA GLU A 593 18.66 17.98 7.09
C GLU A 593 17.90 17.01 6.18
N PRO A 594 18.06 17.11 4.85
CA PRO A 594 17.43 16.16 3.95
C PRO A 594 18.03 14.76 4.13
N THR A 595 17.19 13.74 3.96
CA THR A 595 17.58 12.33 4.04
C THR A 595 17.48 11.68 2.67
N ASP A 596 18.55 11.01 2.26
CA ASP A 596 18.58 10.24 1.02
C ASP A 596 18.30 8.76 1.30
N THR A 597 17.45 8.15 0.48
CA THR A 597 17.18 6.71 0.46
C THR A 597 17.46 6.16 -0.94
N ASP A 598 18.44 5.28 -1.05
CA ASP A 598 18.75 4.58 -2.30
C ASP A 598 17.71 3.48 -2.58
N ARG A 599 17.25 3.38 -3.83
CA ARG A 599 16.31 2.37 -4.35
C ARG A 599 16.68 1.96 -5.76
N ALA A 600 17.48 0.90 -5.90
CA ALA A 600 17.99 0.43 -7.20
C ALA A 600 18.66 1.56 -8.02
N ASP A 601 18.00 2.04 -9.08
CA ASP A 601 18.44 3.13 -9.95
C ASP A 601 17.90 4.51 -9.53
N ILE A 602 17.32 4.63 -8.34
CA ILE A 602 16.67 5.86 -7.85
C ILE A 602 17.27 6.28 -6.51
N VAL A 603 17.46 7.58 -6.30
CA VAL A 603 17.70 8.18 -4.98
C VAL A 603 16.50 9.04 -4.62
N VAL A 604 15.89 8.74 -3.47
CA VAL A 604 14.78 9.53 -2.91
C VAL A 604 15.33 10.47 -1.85
N THR A 605 15.28 11.78 -2.11
CA THR A 605 15.65 12.81 -1.14
C THR A 605 14.39 13.39 -0.51
N ASP A 606 14.30 13.26 0.81
CA ASP A 606 13.22 13.78 1.64
C ASP A 606 13.69 14.97 2.47
N TRP A 607 12.98 16.09 2.40
CA TRP A 607 13.18 17.19 3.34
C TRP A 607 12.22 17.04 4.51
N VAL A 608 12.77 17.02 5.72
CA VAL A 608 12.01 16.78 6.96
C VAL A 608 11.76 18.07 7.74
N GLY A 609 10.81 18.04 8.68
CA GLY A 609 10.48 19.18 9.53
C GLY A 609 9.71 20.29 8.82
N CYS A 610 9.08 19.99 7.67
CA CYS A 610 8.29 20.97 6.92
C CYS A 610 7.09 21.46 7.75
N GLN A 611 6.95 22.79 7.86
CA GLN A 611 5.80 23.42 8.53
C GLN A 611 4.51 23.25 7.73
N ALA A 612 4.63 23.05 6.42
CA ALA A 612 3.50 22.83 5.53
C ALA A 612 3.77 21.65 4.60
N GLY A 613 3.07 20.54 4.85
CA GLY A 613 3.11 19.31 4.05
C GLY A 613 4.50 18.68 3.96
N SER A 614 4.87 18.24 2.76
CA SER A 614 6.12 17.50 2.50
C SER A 614 6.81 18.01 1.23
N THR A 615 8.13 17.84 1.15
CA THR A 615 8.92 18.13 -0.06
C THR A 615 9.84 16.95 -0.36
N ARG A 616 9.77 16.40 -1.58
CA ARG A 616 10.52 15.20 -1.98
C ARG A 616 11.06 15.32 -3.41
N LEU A 617 12.24 14.73 -3.66
CA LEU A 617 12.82 14.54 -4.98
C LEU A 617 13.12 13.06 -5.23
N TYR A 618 12.66 12.54 -6.36
CA TYR A 618 13.11 11.27 -6.94
C TYR A 618 14.14 11.57 -8.03
N THR A 619 15.40 11.28 -7.74
CA THR A 619 16.48 11.33 -8.72
C THR A 619 16.62 9.98 -9.39
N VAL A 620 16.42 9.92 -10.71
CA VAL A 620 16.56 8.67 -11.49
C VAL A 620 17.97 8.63 -12.07
N ASN A 621 18.83 7.80 -11.50
CA ASN A 621 20.21 7.63 -11.95
C ASN A 621 20.24 7.07 -13.37
N ASP A 622 21.01 7.73 -14.23
CA ASP A 622 21.09 7.47 -15.67
C ASP A 622 19.76 7.62 -16.46
N GLY A 623 18.69 8.09 -15.78
CA GLY A 623 17.38 8.35 -16.34
C GLY A 623 17.38 9.53 -17.32
N GLY A 624 16.48 9.47 -18.30
CA GLY A 624 16.27 10.51 -19.31
C GLY A 624 15.19 11.53 -18.94
N HIS A 625 14.68 12.20 -19.96
CA HIS A 625 13.54 13.12 -19.96
C HIS A 625 12.23 12.33 -20.08
N THR A 626 11.94 11.50 -19.08
CA THR A 626 10.85 10.51 -19.13
C THR A 626 9.95 10.63 -17.91
N TRP A 627 8.72 10.13 -18.04
CA TRP A 627 7.85 9.80 -16.93
C TRP A 627 8.22 8.41 -16.36
N PRO A 628 8.72 8.32 -15.10
CA PRO A 628 9.11 7.04 -14.50
C PRO A 628 7.96 6.03 -14.50
N GLY A 629 8.21 4.81 -14.96
CA GLY A 629 7.22 3.74 -15.10
C GLY A 629 6.40 3.80 -16.39
N SER A 630 6.59 4.82 -17.25
CA SER A 630 5.81 4.94 -18.47
C SER A 630 6.21 3.90 -19.52
N ALA A 631 5.25 3.03 -19.86
CA ALA A 631 5.39 2.09 -20.96
C ALA A 631 5.56 2.79 -22.32
N PHE A 632 5.03 4.01 -22.47
CA PHE A 632 5.16 4.80 -23.69
C PHE A 632 6.62 5.24 -23.90
N ASP A 633 7.24 5.85 -22.90
CA ASP A 633 8.62 6.35 -22.99
C ASP A 633 9.64 5.24 -23.24
N ALA A 634 9.39 4.05 -22.69
CA ALA A 634 10.20 2.86 -22.95
C ALA A 634 10.26 2.48 -24.45
N THR A 635 9.31 2.96 -25.26
CA THR A 635 9.30 2.72 -26.72
C THR A 635 10.10 3.74 -27.53
N ILE A 636 10.51 4.86 -26.93
CA ILE A 636 11.20 5.97 -27.62
C ILE A 636 12.52 6.42 -26.97
N PRO A 637 13.38 5.51 -26.45
CA PRO A 637 14.55 5.88 -25.64
C PRO A 637 15.60 6.72 -26.41
N ASP A 638 15.65 6.62 -27.74
CA ASP A 638 16.53 7.44 -28.56
C ASP A 638 16.17 8.93 -28.51
N PHE A 639 14.90 9.26 -28.21
CA PHE A 639 14.40 10.63 -28.11
C PHE A 639 14.47 11.16 -26.68
N VAL A 640 13.92 10.43 -25.72
CA VAL A 640 13.76 10.88 -24.33
C VAL A 640 14.88 10.43 -23.41
N GLY A 641 15.67 9.42 -23.76
CA GLY A 641 16.63 8.78 -22.86
C GLY A 641 16.04 7.54 -22.18
N SER A 642 16.73 6.99 -21.19
CA SER A 642 16.27 5.78 -20.49
C SER A 642 15.10 6.11 -19.55
N THR A 643 14.08 5.26 -19.49
CA THR A 643 13.04 5.35 -18.45
C THR A 643 13.24 4.23 -17.44
N THR A 644 13.05 4.53 -16.16
CA THR A 644 13.07 3.53 -15.09
C THR A 644 11.73 2.80 -15.02
N THR A 645 11.77 1.51 -14.66
CA THR A 645 10.57 0.72 -14.32
C THR A 645 10.53 0.35 -12.83
N THR A 646 11.45 0.91 -12.02
CA THR A 646 11.55 0.63 -10.58
C THR A 646 10.39 1.23 -9.80
N ILE A 647 9.78 2.30 -10.32
CA ILE A 647 8.60 2.95 -9.75
C ILE A 647 7.60 3.29 -10.85
N ASP A 648 6.33 3.35 -10.48
CA ASP A 648 5.29 4.05 -11.23
C ASP A 648 5.12 5.46 -10.63
N ALA A 649 5.55 6.49 -11.37
CA ALA A 649 5.47 7.86 -10.86
C ALA A 649 4.02 8.31 -10.63
N THR A 650 3.05 7.87 -11.43
CA THR A 650 1.65 8.28 -11.24
C THR A 650 1.08 7.72 -9.95
N ASN A 651 1.41 6.48 -9.60
CA ASN A 651 1.03 5.90 -8.31
C ASN A 651 1.68 6.66 -7.14
N VAL A 652 2.98 6.93 -7.21
CA VAL A 652 3.69 7.70 -6.18
C VAL A 652 3.10 9.11 -6.04
N ILE A 653 2.78 9.77 -7.16
CA ILE A 653 2.15 11.09 -7.17
C ILE A 653 0.77 11.05 -6.53
N TRP A 654 -0.04 10.05 -6.84
CA TRP A 654 -1.37 9.91 -6.24
C TRP A 654 -1.28 9.70 -4.73
N GLN A 655 -0.39 8.82 -4.28
CA GLN A 655 -0.11 8.61 -2.86
C GLN A 655 0.32 9.91 -2.17
N PHE A 656 1.17 10.70 -2.84
CA PHE A 656 1.54 12.02 -2.34
C PHE A 656 0.33 12.96 -2.26
N PHE A 657 -0.52 13.02 -3.29
CA PHE A 657 -1.68 13.90 -3.33
C PHE A 657 -2.69 13.59 -2.23
N VAL A 658 -3.08 12.32 -2.02
CA VAL A 658 -4.09 11.96 -1.01
C VAL A 658 -3.65 12.31 0.42
N MET A 659 -2.34 12.36 0.67
CA MET A 659 -1.76 12.77 1.96
C MET A 659 -1.74 14.27 2.17
N HIS A 660 -1.98 15.06 1.13
CA HIS A 660 -1.83 16.51 1.15
C HIS A 660 -3.09 17.25 0.65
N PRO A 661 -4.30 16.94 1.18
CA PRO A 661 -5.45 17.80 0.96
C PRO A 661 -5.17 19.18 1.57
N LYS A 662 -5.80 20.21 1.01
CA LYS A 662 -5.80 21.53 1.60
C LYS A 662 -6.57 21.51 2.92
N THR A 663 -5.99 22.10 3.96
CA THR A 663 -6.65 22.33 5.25
C THR A 663 -6.86 23.83 5.44
N ASP A 664 -8.03 24.22 5.96
CA ASP A 664 -8.39 25.62 6.26
C ASP A 664 -7.46 26.31 7.28
#